data_AF-A0A2N2GAI3-F1
#
_entry.id   AF-A0A2N2GAI3-F1
#
_cell.length_a   1.000
_cell.length_b   1.000
_cell.length_c   1.000
_cell.angle_alpha   90.00
_cell.angle_beta   90.00
_cell.angle_gamma   90.00
#
_symmetry.space_group_name_H-M   'P 1'
#
loop_
_entity.id
_entity.type
_entity.pdbx_description
1 polymer ?
#
loop_
_entity_poly.entity_id
_entity_poly.type
_entity_poly.pdbx_seq_one_letter_code
_entity_poly.pdbx_strand_id
1 'polypeptide(L)'
;MSLLLMLSLLLANPENVPVAPPGFEEFTNPTVSVHAMELENHAGTPVPLRTYNYVPGTPRALTRVVYGYLPYWISDTSQIRWQDLSHLGYFSLEMNTAGNITNAHGWPDLALVQTAHAAGVDVEVVFTLFGDTDIDSLLNNATARATAITNMVNAMESGGADGINIDFEFVPSSARTAFVMFLQGLRNELNNRGHINATISFAGPTSVSDGLDFPAIFQVLDYYFIMAYGYHWSGSTYAGPTGKLRVTSAWSPAGTLSLLRTLANIGAAVGEDMRHKIVAGLPLYGREWTTAAGTWPSTATTHIGSVTYAAARALIAGGKTRSWDAGICNPAIIWQEGGVWHQVWYEDEQSLACKFDLVKQQNIGGMGYWALGYDNGYSEVWDTLEAHFAAPAPLGAGSRDNPIPITAFPYSDGRNTATGGYSYFNLYSCRTDLAEYGKEFVYQIDVCQPGSLTATVPDDPNIDPDVHLLTGLREDTCIARAHLTFTQAITPGRYYLTVDTYVDNSVELDGAYTLDVNYVPSGGTPCPTGTTCSAGTCVCEDGLAWCANTCVDTESSAQHCGGCDIPCGAPNTCVNGDCLGDNPDAGPDGDTDAQSDSGPDAQPDTDVPCDTCTTTTKCACRSAGSGSAPFPTGLFLIALLLGLVLRRSR
;
A
#
# COMPACT_ATOMS: atom_id res chain seq x y z
N MET A 1 -28.77 -5.66 76.78
CA MET A 1 -28.02 -5.57 75.51
C MET A 1 -28.90 -6.07 74.38
N SER A 2 -28.71 -5.52 73.18
CA SER A 2 -29.26 -5.95 71.88
C SER A 2 -30.79 -6.01 71.70
N LEU A 3 -31.24 -5.27 70.69
CA LEU A 3 -32.58 -5.21 70.07
C LEU A 3 -32.88 -6.52 69.27
N LEU A 4 -34.10 -7.02 68.99
CA LEU A 4 -35.45 -6.47 68.64
C LEU A 4 -35.53 -5.66 67.32
N LEU A 5 -36.48 -5.89 66.39
CA LEU A 5 -37.33 -7.04 66.03
C LEU A 5 -38.00 -6.75 64.64
N MET A 6 -38.58 -7.76 63.98
CA MET A 6 -39.63 -7.67 62.93
C MET A 6 -39.37 -6.93 61.60
N LEU A 7 -39.06 -7.72 60.56
CA LEU A 7 -39.97 -8.08 59.45
C LEU A 7 -41.06 -7.06 59.00
N SER A 8 -41.03 -6.66 57.72
CA SER A 8 -42.24 -6.49 56.88
C SER A 8 -41.89 -6.52 55.37
N LEU A 9 -42.83 -6.98 54.54
CA LEU A 9 -42.72 -7.01 53.06
C LEU A 9 -43.23 -5.70 52.45
N LEU A 10 -42.70 -5.34 51.28
CA LEU A 10 -43.41 -4.54 50.28
C LEU A 10 -42.95 -4.95 48.87
N LEU A 11 -43.90 -5.01 47.93
CA LEU A 11 -43.69 -5.43 46.54
C LEU A 11 -43.36 -4.22 45.65
N ALA A 12 -42.45 -4.41 44.70
CA ALA A 12 -42.25 -3.56 43.53
C ALA A 12 -41.96 -4.46 42.32
N ASN A 13 -42.40 -4.06 41.12
CA ASN A 13 -42.39 -4.92 39.94
C ASN A 13 -40.99 -5.07 39.32
N PRO A 14 -40.67 -6.22 38.69
CA PRO A 14 -39.45 -6.43 37.94
C PRO A 14 -39.61 -5.97 36.47
N GLU A 15 -39.55 -4.67 36.20
CA GLU A 15 -39.54 -4.13 34.83
C GLU A 15 -38.78 -2.79 34.79
N ASN A 16 -38.16 -2.49 33.62
CA ASN A 16 -37.32 -1.32 33.37
C ASN A 16 -36.00 -1.23 34.16
N VAL A 17 -35.11 -2.22 33.97
CA VAL A 17 -33.67 -1.92 33.90
C VAL A 17 -33.43 -1.19 32.56
N PRO A 18 -32.71 -0.06 32.51
CA PRO A 18 -32.32 0.55 31.23
C PRO A 18 -31.44 -0.42 30.43
N VAL A 19 -31.87 -0.77 29.22
CA VAL A 19 -31.03 -1.53 28.29
C VAL A 19 -29.88 -0.61 27.87
N ALA A 20 -28.65 -0.97 28.25
CA ALA A 20 -27.46 -0.30 27.75
C ALA A 20 -27.41 -0.47 26.21
N PRO A 21 -27.00 0.57 25.45
CA PRO A 21 -26.84 0.43 24.00
C PRO A 21 -25.80 -0.67 23.69
N PRO A 22 -25.99 -1.44 22.60
CA PRO A 22 -25.03 -2.47 22.21
C PRO A 22 -23.68 -1.83 21.87
N GLY A 23 -22.58 -2.39 22.42
CA GLY A 23 -21.23 -1.86 22.19
C GLY A 23 -20.27 -1.88 23.39
N PHE A 24 -20.66 -2.43 24.55
CA PHE A 24 -19.79 -2.53 25.73
C PHE A 24 -19.74 -3.96 26.28
N GLU A 25 -18.66 -4.68 25.96
CA GLU A 25 -18.27 -5.92 26.64
C GLU A 25 -16.97 -5.70 27.46
N GLU A 26 -16.92 -6.29 28.66
CA GLU A 26 -15.88 -6.03 29.65
C GLU A 26 -14.80 -7.14 29.62
N PHE A 27 -13.66 -6.87 28.95
CA PHE A 27 -12.56 -7.84 28.83
C PHE A 27 -11.25 -7.34 29.45
N THR A 28 -10.52 -8.27 30.10
CA THR A 28 -9.53 -7.96 31.14
C THR A 28 -8.18 -8.68 30.96
N ASN A 29 -7.64 -8.77 29.73
CA ASN A 29 -6.37 -9.47 29.46
C ASN A 29 -5.27 -8.51 28.94
N PRO A 30 -4.12 -8.34 29.64
CA PRO A 30 -3.15 -7.28 29.34
C PRO A 30 -2.14 -7.58 28.22
N THR A 31 -2.21 -8.72 27.56
CA THR A 31 -1.25 -9.18 26.53
C THR A 31 -1.83 -9.25 25.13
N VAL A 32 -3.04 -8.72 24.92
CA VAL A 32 -3.77 -8.80 23.65
C VAL A 32 -3.78 -7.41 23.00
N SER A 33 -3.57 -7.36 21.69
CA SER A 33 -3.57 -6.13 20.90
C SER A 33 -4.98 -5.58 20.66
N VAL A 34 -5.11 -4.45 19.97
CA VAL A 34 -6.44 -3.99 19.53
C VAL A 34 -6.96 -4.82 18.36
N HIS A 35 -6.14 -5.23 17.39
CA HIS A 35 -6.62 -6.04 16.26
C HIS A 35 -7.15 -7.40 16.75
N ALA A 36 -6.40 -8.07 17.64
CA ALA A 36 -6.79 -9.34 18.23
C ALA A 36 -8.03 -9.23 19.15
N MET A 37 -8.11 -8.17 19.96
CA MET A 37 -9.26 -7.91 20.85
C MET A 37 -10.54 -7.60 20.07
N GLU A 38 -10.46 -6.74 19.04
CA GLU A 38 -11.63 -6.42 18.21
C GLU A 38 -12.01 -7.62 17.32
N LEU A 39 -11.04 -8.43 16.86
CA LEU A 39 -11.33 -9.70 16.16
C LEU A 39 -12.06 -10.71 17.06
N GLU A 40 -11.64 -10.88 18.32
CA GLU A 40 -12.31 -11.74 19.29
C GLU A 40 -13.75 -11.25 19.58
N ASN A 41 -13.93 -9.94 19.82
CA ASN A 41 -15.24 -9.30 19.98
C ASN A 41 -16.15 -9.54 18.77
N HIS A 42 -15.60 -9.55 17.56
CA HIS A 42 -16.35 -9.66 16.32
C HIS A 42 -16.47 -11.08 15.73
N ALA A 43 -15.81 -12.10 16.29
CA ALA A 43 -15.79 -13.46 15.74
C ALA A 43 -17.17 -14.13 15.55
N GLY A 44 -18.20 -13.65 16.26
CA GLY A 44 -19.60 -14.08 16.09
C GLY A 44 -20.42 -13.24 15.09
N THR A 45 -19.84 -12.20 14.50
CA THR A 45 -20.52 -11.29 13.55
C THR A 45 -20.73 -12.01 12.22
N PRO A 46 -21.97 -12.16 11.72
CA PRO A 46 -22.17 -12.67 10.37
C PRO A 46 -21.53 -11.71 9.37
N VAL A 47 -20.67 -12.23 8.48
CA VAL A 47 -20.04 -11.44 7.42
C VAL A 47 -21.15 -10.74 6.62
N PRO A 48 -21.23 -9.40 6.66
CA PRO A 48 -22.32 -8.67 6.04
C PRO A 48 -22.09 -8.54 4.54
N LEU A 49 -23.17 -8.58 3.75
CA LEU A 49 -23.12 -8.04 2.40
C LEU A 49 -22.82 -6.54 2.49
N ARG A 50 -21.62 -6.13 2.09
CA ARG A 50 -21.19 -4.73 2.12
C ARG A 50 -22.01 -3.90 1.14
N THR A 51 -22.21 -2.63 1.48
CA THR A 51 -23.05 -1.70 0.71
C THR A 51 -22.20 -0.66 -0.02
N TYR A 52 -21.72 -1.04 -1.21
CA TYR A 52 -20.88 -0.22 -2.08
C TYR A 52 -21.71 0.86 -2.80
N ASN A 53 -22.23 1.86 -2.07
CA ASN A 53 -22.86 3.05 -2.69
C ASN A 53 -21.81 4.01 -3.27
N TYR A 54 -20.85 3.49 -4.04
CA TYR A 54 -19.77 4.27 -4.64
C TYR A 54 -20.33 5.22 -5.70
N VAL A 55 -20.28 6.52 -5.41
CA VAL A 55 -20.39 7.57 -6.42
C VAL A 55 -18.95 7.92 -6.82
N PRO A 56 -18.53 7.75 -8.10
CA PRO A 56 -17.15 7.96 -8.49
C PRO A 56 -16.63 9.38 -8.17
N GLY A 57 -15.80 9.47 -7.12
CA GLY A 57 -14.86 10.56 -6.96
C GLY A 57 -13.73 10.39 -7.97
N THR A 58 -13.26 11.47 -8.58
CA THR A 58 -12.05 11.40 -9.40
C THR A 58 -10.86 11.00 -8.51
N PRO A 59 -10.06 9.97 -8.86
CA PRO A 59 -8.85 9.63 -8.13
C PRO A 59 -7.98 10.87 -7.91
N ARG A 60 -7.52 11.07 -6.67
CA ARG A 60 -6.77 12.25 -6.26
C ARG A 60 -5.31 11.84 -6.08
N ALA A 61 -4.39 12.58 -6.71
CA ALA A 61 -2.97 12.40 -6.42
C ALA A 61 -2.70 12.74 -4.94
N LEU A 62 -1.95 11.88 -4.24
CA LEU A 62 -1.59 12.04 -2.83
C LEU A 62 -0.08 12.25 -2.69
N THR A 63 0.32 13.05 -1.70
CA THR A 63 1.73 13.40 -1.43
C THR A 63 2.48 12.35 -0.60
N ARG A 64 1.75 11.39 -0.04
CA ARG A 64 2.18 10.35 0.91
C ARG A 64 1.20 9.18 0.83
N VAL A 65 1.60 8.02 1.35
CA VAL A 65 0.68 6.86 1.51
C VAL A 65 -0.43 7.22 2.50
N VAL A 66 -1.66 6.84 2.15
CA VAL A 66 -2.82 6.89 3.04
C VAL A 66 -3.45 5.50 3.07
N TYR A 67 -3.34 4.83 4.21
CA TYR A 67 -3.72 3.42 4.38
C TYR A 67 -4.97 3.28 5.27
N GLY A 68 -6.03 2.63 4.79
CA GLY A 68 -7.22 2.34 5.60
C GLY A 68 -7.37 0.86 5.92
N TYR A 69 -7.36 0.48 7.21
CA TYR A 69 -7.83 -0.86 7.60
C TYR A 69 -9.36 -0.90 7.55
N LEU A 70 -9.92 -1.84 6.79
CA LEU A 70 -11.36 -2.07 6.68
C LEU A 70 -11.72 -3.46 7.22
N PRO A 71 -12.23 -3.56 8.46
CA PRO A 71 -12.68 -4.80 9.04
C PRO A 71 -13.87 -5.43 8.32
N TYR A 72 -13.95 -6.76 8.32
CA TYR A 72 -15.05 -7.52 7.73
C TYR A 72 -16.40 -7.22 8.39
N TRP A 73 -16.41 -6.84 9.67
CA TRP A 73 -17.62 -6.42 10.39
C TRP A 73 -18.15 -5.04 9.97
N ILE A 74 -17.38 -4.25 9.20
CA ILE A 74 -17.84 -2.98 8.62
C ILE A 74 -18.57 -3.26 7.30
N SER A 75 -19.90 -3.15 7.36
CA SER A 75 -20.84 -3.38 6.24
C SER A 75 -21.03 -2.14 5.36
N ASP A 76 -21.05 -0.95 5.94
CA ASP A 76 -21.27 0.29 5.20
C ASP A 76 -19.94 0.89 4.75
N THR A 77 -19.67 0.78 3.45
CA THR A 77 -18.50 1.36 2.78
C THR A 77 -18.81 2.69 2.08
N SER A 78 -20.05 3.19 2.16
CA SER A 78 -20.48 4.45 1.53
C SER A 78 -19.93 5.70 2.21
N GLN A 79 -19.52 5.55 3.47
CA GLN A 79 -18.79 6.56 4.26
C GLN A 79 -17.30 6.68 3.89
N ILE A 80 -16.72 5.71 3.18
CA ILE A 80 -15.29 5.71 2.84
C ILE A 80 -15.05 6.72 1.71
N ARG A 81 -14.18 7.69 1.95
CA ARG A 81 -13.71 8.63 0.93
C ARG A 81 -12.58 8.00 0.14
N TRP A 82 -12.96 7.11 -0.78
CA TRP A 82 -12.06 6.32 -1.62
C TRP A 82 -10.96 7.13 -2.29
N GLN A 83 -11.29 8.27 -2.89
CA GLN A 83 -10.31 9.15 -3.53
C GLN A 83 -9.24 9.73 -2.60
N ASP A 84 -9.42 9.65 -1.27
CA ASP A 84 -8.46 10.15 -0.27
C ASP A 84 -7.58 9.04 0.32
N LEU A 85 -7.75 7.78 -0.10
CA LEU A 85 -6.87 6.66 0.22
C LEU A 85 -5.85 6.45 -0.92
N SER A 86 -4.73 5.81 -0.59
CA SER A 86 -3.90 5.11 -1.58
C SER A 86 -3.96 3.60 -1.41
N HIS A 87 -4.15 3.10 -0.17
CA HIS A 87 -4.16 1.66 0.14
C HIS A 87 -5.33 1.29 1.06
N LEU A 88 -5.86 0.08 0.89
CA LEU A 88 -6.93 -0.51 1.70
C LEU A 88 -6.50 -1.89 2.21
N GLY A 89 -6.39 -2.06 3.53
CA GLY A 89 -6.19 -3.37 4.15
C GLY A 89 -7.53 -4.07 4.40
N TYR A 90 -7.82 -5.17 3.71
CA TYR A 90 -8.95 -6.05 4.05
C TYR A 90 -8.64 -6.79 5.34
N PHE A 91 -9.25 -6.39 6.45
CA PHE A 91 -9.05 -7.02 7.76
C PHE A 91 -10.17 -8.02 8.07
N SER A 92 -9.92 -9.32 8.24
CA SER A 92 -8.66 -10.05 8.06
C SER A 92 -8.96 -11.48 7.60
N LEU A 93 -7.91 -12.20 7.22
CA LEU A 93 -7.91 -13.64 7.06
C LEU A 93 -7.16 -14.23 8.27
N GLU A 94 -7.81 -15.11 9.03
CA GLU A 94 -7.19 -15.78 10.18
C GLU A 94 -6.31 -16.93 9.72
N MET A 95 -5.12 -17.08 10.32
CA MET A 95 -4.23 -18.21 10.08
C MET A 95 -4.02 -19.08 11.32
N ASN A 96 -3.56 -20.32 11.11
CA ASN A 96 -3.10 -21.21 12.18
C ASN A 96 -1.61 -21.56 12.10
N THR A 97 -1.09 -22.20 13.14
CA THR A 97 0.32 -22.60 13.28
C THR A 97 0.88 -23.51 12.18
N ALA A 98 0.03 -24.13 11.36
CA ALA A 98 0.42 -24.92 10.20
C ALA A 98 0.42 -24.11 8.89
N GLY A 99 0.14 -22.81 8.94
CA GLY A 99 0.09 -21.91 7.79
C GLY A 99 -1.19 -21.98 6.97
N ASN A 100 -2.27 -22.56 7.50
CA ASN A 100 -3.56 -22.61 6.79
C ASN A 100 -4.47 -21.47 7.25
N ILE A 101 -5.22 -20.91 6.30
CA ILE A 101 -6.29 -19.95 6.59
C ILE A 101 -7.42 -20.71 7.29
N THR A 102 -7.79 -20.30 8.50
CA THR A 102 -8.87 -20.90 9.30
C THR A 102 -10.21 -20.21 9.09
N ASN A 103 -10.19 -18.91 8.82
CA ASN A 103 -11.37 -18.14 8.45
C ASN A 103 -10.99 -17.05 7.44
N ALA A 104 -11.73 -17.01 6.33
CA ALA A 104 -11.52 -16.02 5.27
C ALA A 104 -12.42 -14.77 5.42
N HIS A 105 -13.37 -14.78 6.37
CA HIS A 105 -14.27 -13.66 6.69
C HIS A 105 -14.99 -13.01 5.51
N GLY A 106 -15.21 -13.76 4.42
CA GLY A 106 -15.88 -13.30 3.20
C GLY A 106 -14.97 -13.04 2.01
N TRP A 107 -13.65 -13.13 2.17
CA TRP A 107 -12.71 -13.05 1.06
C TRP A 107 -12.86 -14.26 0.10
N PRO A 108 -12.81 -14.08 -1.23
CA PRO A 108 -12.56 -12.84 -1.97
C PRO A 108 -13.77 -11.89 -2.07
N ASP A 109 -13.53 -10.61 -1.81
CA ASP A 109 -14.52 -9.52 -1.94
C ASP A 109 -14.28 -8.72 -3.23
N LEU A 110 -14.64 -9.33 -4.37
CA LEU A 110 -14.37 -8.77 -5.70
C LEU A 110 -15.06 -7.40 -5.93
N ALA A 111 -16.19 -7.14 -5.27
CA ALA A 111 -16.90 -5.87 -5.39
C ALA A 111 -16.18 -4.74 -4.64
N LEU A 112 -15.52 -5.05 -3.50
CA LEU A 112 -14.64 -4.11 -2.81
C LEU A 112 -13.42 -3.77 -3.66
N VAL A 113 -12.76 -4.79 -4.21
CA VAL A 113 -11.53 -4.62 -5.01
C VAL A 113 -11.82 -3.79 -6.26
N GLN A 114 -12.89 -4.10 -7.00
CA GLN A 114 -13.32 -3.28 -8.14
C GLN A 114 -13.69 -1.84 -7.74
N THR A 115 -14.24 -1.62 -6.53
CA THR A 115 -14.53 -0.26 -6.02
C THR A 115 -13.25 0.51 -5.68
N ALA A 116 -12.27 -0.15 -5.07
CA ALA A 116 -10.97 0.42 -4.72
C ALA A 116 -10.14 0.76 -5.96
N HIS A 117 -10.01 -0.17 -6.90
CA HIS A 117 -9.34 0.04 -8.19
C HIS A 117 -10.00 1.15 -9.01
N ALA A 118 -11.33 1.23 -9.04
CA ALA A 118 -12.07 2.32 -9.68
C ALA A 118 -11.91 3.70 -9.01
N ALA A 119 -11.18 3.77 -7.88
CA ALA A 119 -10.75 4.99 -7.20
C ALA A 119 -9.23 5.21 -7.22
N GLY A 120 -8.45 4.28 -7.80
CA GLY A 120 -6.98 4.30 -7.75
C GLY A 120 -6.39 3.91 -6.38
N VAL A 121 -7.08 3.02 -5.66
CA VAL A 121 -6.70 2.53 -4.32
C VAL A 121 -6.27 1.07 -4.42
N ASP A 122 -5.04 0.78 -4.02
CA ASP A 122 -4.46 -0.56 -3.95
C ASP A 122 -5.09 -1.36 -2.79
N VAL A 123 -5.34 -2.65 -2.96
CA VAL A 123 -5.90 -3.51 -1.91
C VAL A 123 -4.87 -4.51 -1.40
N GLU A 124 -4.61 -4.48 -0.09
CA GLU A 124 -3.81 -5.47 0.60
C GLU A 124 -4.70 -6.44 1.39
N VAL A 125 -4.44 -7.74 1.29
CA VAL A 125 -5.10 -8.75 2.12
C VAL A 125 -4.37 -8.87 3.45
N VAL A 126 -5.05 -8.61 4.58
CA VAL A 126 -4.45 -8.69 5.92
C VAL A 126 -4.55 -10.12 6.46
N PHE A 127 -3.41 -10.72 6.79
CA PHE A 127 -3.34 -12.05 7.40
C PHE A 127 -2.95 -11.96 8.87
N THR A 128 -3.83 -12.45 9.73
CA THR A 128 -3.72 -12.38 11.19
C THR A 128 -3.23 -13.70 11.79
N LEU A 129 -2.28 -13.61 12.71
CA LEU A 129 -1.92 -14.69 13.63
C LEU A 129 -1.47 -14.06 14.96
N PHE A 130 -2.15 -14.39 16.05
CA PHE A 130 -1.95 -13.73 17.33
C PHE A 130 -1.45 -14.72 18.40
N GLY A 131 -0.50 -14.25 19.23
CA GLY A 131 0.08 -15.00 20.35
C GLY A 131 1.45 -15.60 20.03
N ASP A 132 2.44 -15.22 20.84
CA ASP A 132 3.87 -15.50 20.66
C ASP A 132 4.17 -16.97 20.35
N THR A 133 3.48 -17.91 21.03
CA THR A 133 3.73 -19.36 20.90
C THR A 133 3.31 -19.90 19.54
N ASP A 134 2.23 -19.37 18.98
CA ASP A 134 1.67 -19.84 17.71
C ASP A 134 2.42 -19.20 16.54
N ILE A 135 2.80 -17.93 16.69
CA ILE A 135 3.71 -17.22 15.78
C ILE A 135 5.09 -17.90 15.72
N ASP A 136 5.67 -18.28 16.87
CA ASP A 136 6.94 -19.03 16.89
C ASP A 136 6.79 -20.39 16.21
N SER A 137 5.70 -21.11 16.50
CA SER A 137 5.41 -22.43 15.94
C SER A 137 5.27 -22.41 14.41
N LEU A 138 4.63 -21.38 13.83
CA LEU A 138 4.58 -21.18 12.39
C LEU A 138 5.96 -20.78 11.86
N LEU A 139 6.53 -19.68 12.38
CA LEU A 139 7.72 -19.08 11.79
C LEU A 139 8.94 -19.99 11.88
N ASN A 140 9.19 -20.67 13.00
CA ASN A 140 10.34 -21.57 13.12
C ASN A 140 10.17 -22.89 12.32
N ASN A 141 8.98 -23.21 11.83
CA ASN A 141 8.72 -24.39 11.00
C ASN A 141 8.78 -24.05 9.49
N ALA A 142 9.78 -24.58 8.78
CA ALA A 142 9.97 -24.30 7.35
C ALA A 142 8.80 -24.75 6.46
N THR A 143 8.11 -25.84 6.82
CA THR A 143 6.92 -26.30 6.08
C THR A 143 5.74 -25.36 6.35
N ALA A 144 5.50 -24.97 7.59
CA ALA A 144 4.42 -24.05 7.93
C ALA A 144 4.61 -22.66 7.30
N ARG A 145 5.85 -22.14 7.25
CA ARG A 145 6.18 -20.93 6.48
C ARG A 145 5.81 -21.07 5.00
N ALA A 146 6.19 -22.17 4.35
CA ALA A 146 5.89 -22.40 2.94
C ALA A 146 4.38 -22.50 2.69
N THR A 147 3.67 -23.29 3.51
CA THR A 147 2.20 -23.40 3.45
C THR A 147 1.51 -22.05 3.66
N ALA A 148 1.98 -21.24 4.61
CA ALA A 148 1.48 -19.89 4.83
C ALA A 148 1.70 -18.99 3.61
N ILE A 149 2.92 -18.93 3.07
CA ILE A 149 3.26 -18.12 1.89
C ILE A 149 2.38 -18.51 0.68
N THR A 150 2.28 -19.80 0.35
CA THR A 150 1.43 -20.26 -0.76
C THR A 150 -0.04 -19.90 -0.55
N ASN A 151 -0.57 -20.09 0.67
CA ASN A 151 -1.96 -19.74 0.98
C ASN A 151 -2.21 -18.22 0.94
N MET A 152 -1.25 -17.40 1.37
CA MET A 152 -1.34 -15.93 1.29
C MET A 152 -1.42 -15.45 -0.17
N VAL A 153 -0.51 -15.91 -1.04
CA VAL A 153 -0.51 -15.49 -2.45
C VAL A 153 -1.71 -16.05 -3.22
N ASN A 154 -2.13 -17.29 -2.94
CA ASN A 154 -3.38 -17.83 -3.50
C ASN A 154 -4.60 -16.98 -3.11
N ALA A 155 -4.68 -16.52 -1.86
CA ALA A 155 -5.77 -15.66 -1.41
C ALA A 155 -5.70 -14.29 -2.11
N MET A 156 -4.52 -13.66 -2.17
CA MET A 156 -4.29 -12.40 -2.88
C MET A 156 -4.79 -12.46 -4.34
N GLU A 157 -4.33 -13.46 -5.10
CA GLU A 157 -4.76 -13.67 -6.49
C GLU A 157 -6.26 -13.93 -6.62
N SER A 158 -6.85 -14.75 -5.73
CA SER A 158 -8.27 -15.11 -5.83
C SER A 158 -9.25 -13.93 -5.67
N GLY A 159 -8.78 -12.80 -5.12
CA GLY A 159 -9.53 -11.55 -5.06
C GLY A 159 -9.06 -10.47 -6.03
N GLY A 160 -7.97 -10.67 -6.77
CA GLY A 160 -7.32 -9.62 -7.56
C GLY A 160 -6.69 -8.51 -6.73
N ALA A 161 -6.15 -8.84 -5.55
CA ALA A 161 -5.50 -7.87 -4.65
C ALA A 161 -4.06 -7.55 -5.07
N ASP A 162 -3.63 -6.33 -4.77
CA ASP A 162 -2.35 -5.75 -5.16
C ASP A 162 -1.23 -6.00 -4.13
N GLY A 163 -1.56 -6.59 -2.98
CA GLY A 163 -0.58 -6.87 -1.94
C GLY A 163 -1.06 -7.69 -0.74
N ILE A 164 -0.14 -7.88 0.19
CA ILE A 164 -0.26 -8.73 1.37
C ILE A 164 0.26 -7.98 2.59
N ASN A 165 -0.64 -7.76 3.55
CA ASN A 165 -0.28 -7.27 4.87
C ASN A 165 -0.14 -8.44 5.85
N ILE A 166 0.96 -8.45 6.60
CA ILE A 166 1.18 -9.39 7.70
C ILE A 166 0.82 -8.70 9.02
N ASP A 167 -0.13 -9.26 9.76
CA ASP A 167 -0.52 -8.82 11.11
C ASP A 167 -0.24 -9.94 12.14
N PHE A 168 1.05 -10.23 12.29
CA PHE A 168 1.58 -11.24 13.22
C PHE A 168 2.12 -10.52 14.46
N GLU A 169 1.22 -10.10 15.36
CA GLU A 169 1.58 -9.22 16.47
C GLU A 169 2.40 -9.89 17.56
N PHE A 170 3.39 -9.16 18.07
CA PHE A 170 4.34 -9.61 19.11
C PHE A 170 5.23 -10.81 18.70
N VAL A 171 5.72 -10.83 17.46
CA VAL A 171 6.78 -11.77 16.99
C VAL A 171 7.88 -11.93 18.05
N PRO A 172 8.09 -13.14 18.62
CA PRO A 172 9.04 -13.33 19.70
C PRO A 172 10.50 -13.36 19.21
N SER A 173 11.45 -13.08 20.11
CA SER A 173 12.89 -13.03 19.78
C SER A 173 13.48 -14.37 19.32
N SER A 174 12.84 -15.49 19.66
CA SER A 174 13.12 -16.83 19.12
C SER A 174 12.72 -16.99 17.66
N ALA A 175 11.76 -16.21 17.15
CA ALA A 175 11.33 -16.20 15.75
C ALA A 175 12.01 -15.12 14.90
N ARG A 176 12.80 -14.21 15.49
CA ARG A 176 13.42 -13.03 14.85
C ARG A 176 14.02 -13.29 13.47
N THR A 177 14.91 -14.29 13.35
CA THR A 177 15.55 -14.65 12.07
C THR A 177 14.58 -15.37 11.13
N ALA A 178 13.65 -16.13 11.69
CA ALA A 178 12.64 -16.88 10.92
C ALA A 178 11.59 -15.96 10.28
N PHE A 179 11.28 -14.82 10.91
CA PHE A 179 10.44 -13.78 10.34
C PHE A 179 11.09 -13.10 9.11
N VAL A 180 12.41 -12.84 9.16
CA VAL A 180 13.15 -12.36 7.97
C VAL A 180 13.09 -13.40 6.83
N MET A 181 13.31 -14.68 7.14
CA MET A 181 13.18 -15.76 6.15
C MET A 181 11.75 -15.94 5.62
N PHE A 182 10.72 -15.59 6.41
CA PHE A 182 9.33 -15.61 6.01
C PHE A 182 9.03 -14.52 4.98
N LEU A 183 9.35 -13.26 5.28
CA LEU A 183 9.17 -12.14 4.36
C LEU A 183 9.97 -12.31 3.05
N GLN A 184 11.21 -12.82 3.14
CA GLN A 184 12.02 -13.15 1.96
C GLN A 184 11.39 -14.26 1.12
N GLY A 185 10.83 -15.29 1.77
CA GLY A 185 10.07 -16.34 1.09
C GLY A 185 8.84 -15.80 0.37
N LEU A 186 8.09 -14.91 1.01
CA LEU A 186 6.91 -14.28 0.44
C LEU A 186 7.23 -13.43 -0.80
N ARG A 187 8.26 -12.57 -0.73
CA ARG A 187 8.71 -11.80 -1.90
C ARG A 187 9.17 -12.70 -3.04
N ASN A 188 9.87 -13.80 -2.74
CA ASN A 188 10.30 -14.75 -3.76
C ASN A 188 9.10 -15.45 -4.42
N GLU A 189 8.08 -15.87 -3.66
CA GLU A 189 6.87 -16.50 -4.21
C GLU A 189 6.07 -15.53 -5.10
N LEU A 190 5.88 -14.28 -4.65
CA LEU A 190 5.25 -13.24 -5.45
C LEU A 190 6.00 -13.02 -6.78
N ASN A 191 7.32 -12.85 -6.71
CA ASN A 191 8.17 -12.70 -7.91
C ASN A 191 8.10 -13.92 -8.85
N ASN A 192 8.08 -15.14 -8.30
CA ASN A 192 7.97 -16.38 -9.07
C ASN A 192 6.63 -16.49 -9.83
N ARG A 193 5.57 -15.86 -9.31
CA ARG A 193 4.21 -15.83 -9.87
C ARG A 193 3.91 -14.57 -10.68
N GLY A 194 4.95 -13.78 -11.01
CA GLY A 194 4.84 -12.56 -11.82
C GLY A 194 4.51 -11.28 -11.05
N HIS A 195 4.12 -11.38 -9.77
CA HIS A 195 3.68 -10.27 -8.90
C HIS A 195 4.85 -9.43 -8.36
N ILE A 196 5.77 -9.02 -9.25
CA ILE A 196 6.99 -8.28 -8.89
C ILE A 196 6.70 -6.91 -8.23
N ASN A 197 5.54 -6.32 -8.51
CA ASN A 197 5.10 -5.04 -7.97
C ASN A 197 4.20 -5.18 -6.74
N ALA A 198 3.80 -6.39 -6.35
CA ALA A 198 2.82 -6.56 -5.28
C ALA A 198 3.38 -6.11 -3.93
N THR A 199 2.57 -5.35 -3.19
CA THR A 199 3.00 -4.70 -1.95
C THR A 199 3.12 -5.72 -0.82
N ILE A 200 4.22 -5.70 -0.07
CA ILE A 200 4.34 -6.42 1.21
C ILE A 200 4.42 -5.41 2.34
N SER A 201 3.39 -5.38 3.19
CA SER A 201 3.40 -4.56 4.40
C SER A 201 3.31 -5.39 5.69
N PHE A 202 3.69 -4.78 6.82
CA PHE A 202 3.63 -5.42 8.13
C PHE A 202 3.07 -4.46 9.18
N ALA A 203 2.04 -4.92 9.91
CA ALA A 203 1.54 -4.24 11.11
C ALA A 203 2.51 -4.47 12.27
N GLY A 204 3.27 -3.43 12.60
CA GLY A 204 4.41 -3.50 13.50
C GLY A 204 4.24 -2.75 14.82
N PRO A 205 4.87 -3.23 15.92
CA PRO A 205 4.76 -2.63 17.25
C PRO A 205 5.35 -1.21 17.33
N THR A 206 4.90 -0.44 18.32
CA THR A 206 5.32 0.96 18.57
C THR A 206 6.71 1.13 19.17
N SER A 207 7.45 0.04 19.35
CA SER A 207 8.79 0.01 19.95
C SER A 207 9.69 -0.94 19.19
N VAL A 208 10.96 -0.55 19.01
CA VAL A 208 12.01 -1.48 18.58
C VAL A 208 12.14 -2.58 19.64
N SER A 209 11.93 -3.83 19.21
CA SER A 209 11.85 -5.02 20.04
C SER A 209 12.84 -6.09 19.57
N ASP A 210 13.40 -6.87 20.51
CA ASP A 210 14.29 -8.00 20.20
C ASP A 210 13.63 -9.09 19.34
N GLY A 211 12.30 -9.05 19.18
CA GLY A 211 11.52 -9.87 18.24
C GLY A 211 11.80 -9.64 16.75
N LEU A 212 12.33 -8.46 16.37
CA LEU A 212 12.40 -8.04 14.97
C LEU A 212 13.82 -7.65 14.54
N ASP A 213 14.17 -7.97 13.31
CA ASP A 213 15.37 -7.43 12.65
C ASP A 213 14.98 -6.22 11.79
N PHE A 214 14.82 -5.06 12.44
CA PHE A 214 14.40 -3.82 11.79
C PHE A 214 15.20 -3.49 10.52
N PRO A 215 16.55 -3.48 10.51
CA PRO A 215 17.33 -3.33 9.29
C PRO A 215 16.98 -4.34 8.20
N ALA A 216 16.83 -5.64 8.53
CA ALA A 216 16.62 -6.68 7.54
C ALA A 216 15.19 -6.71 6.97
N ILE A 217 14.16 -6.48 7.80
CA ILE A 217 12.77 -6.48 7.32
C ILE A 217 12.48 -5.27 6.42
N PHE A 218 13.08 -4.10 6.69
CA PHE A 218 12.93 -2.91 5.83
C PHE A 218 13.58 -3.05 4.44
N GLN A 219 14.46 -4.03 4.23
CA GLN A 219 14.95 -4.37 2.88
C GLN A 219 13.93 -5.16 2.04
N VAL A 220 12.89 -5.74 2.66
CA VAL A 220 11.94 -6.67 2.01
C VAL A 220 10.51 -6.14 1.99
N LEU A 221 10.08 -5.50 3.08
CA LEU A 221 8.81 -4.77 3.17
C LEU A 221 8.86 -3.53 2.28
N ASP A 222 7.72 -3.19 1.69
CA ASP A 222 7.50 -1.87 1.09
C ASP A 222 7.03 -0.90 2.18
N TYR A 223 6.12 -1.34 3.05
CA TYR A 223 5.61 -0.54 4.16
C TYR A 223 5.70 -1.23 5.53
N TYR A 224 6.22 -0.52 6.52
CA TYR A 224 6.10 -0.86 7.93
C TYR A 224 4.98 0.01 8.52
N PHE A 225 3.80 -0.58 8.70
CA PHE A 225 2.65 0.07 9.31
C PHE A 225 2.84 0.05 10.84
N ILE A 226 3.32 1.16 11.40
CA ILE A 226 3.40 1.31 12.85
C ILE A 226 1.98 1.42 13.39
N MET A 227 1.58 0.49 14.25
CA MET A 227 0.34 0.59 15.03
C MET A 227 0.48 1.67 16.13
N ALA A 228 0.60 2.95 15.78
CA ALA A 228 0.96 4.07 16.68
C ALA A 228 -0.19 4.52 17.61
N TYR A 229 -0.88 3.53 18.14
CA TYR A 229 -1.94 3.55 19.13
C TYR A 229 -1.56 2.64 20.32
N GLY A 230 -2.49 2.41 21.25
CA GLY A 230 -2.24 1.57 22.43
C GLY A 230 -1.27 2.18 23.47
N TYR A 231 -0.79 3.42 23.30
CA TYR A 231 0.14 4.06 24.25
C TYR A 231 -0.44 4.22 25.66
N HIS A 232 -1.76 4.23 25.76
CA HIS A 232 -2.54 3.89 26.95
C HIS A 232 -3.57 2.83 26.53
N TRP A 233 -3.70 1.78 27.34
CA TRP A 233 -4.50 0.57 27.08
C TRP A 233 -5.18 0.11 28.38
N SER A 234 -6.03 -0.93 28.34
CA SER A 234 -6.97 -1.29 29.42
C SER A 234 -6.36 -1.38 30.82
N GLY A 235 -5.24 -2.09 30.98
CA GLY A 235 -4.49 -2.24 32.24
C GLY A 235 -3.45 -1.15 32.54
N SER A 236 -3.49 0.00 31.85
CA SER A 236 -2.61 1.14 32.17
C SER A 236 -2.99 1.76 33.53
N THR A 237 -2.01 1.95 34.42
CA THR A 237 -2.21 2.56 35.76
C THR A 237 -2.82 3.96 35.71
N TYR A 238 -2.66 4.67 34.59
CA TYR A 238 -3.23 5.99 34.34
C TYR A 238 -4.08 5.98 33.07
N ALA A 239 -5.26 6.57 33.15
CA ALA A 239 -6.06 6.90 31.97
C ALA A 239 -5.30 7.90 31.08
N GLY A 240 -5.45 7.78 29.76
CA GLY A 240 -4.72 8.66 28.85
C GLY A 240 -4.91 8.36 27.35
N PRO A 241 -4.31 9.20 26.50
CA PRO A 241 -4.43 9.13 25.04
C PRO A 241 -3.88 7.82 24.44
N THR A 242 -4.75 7.13 23.70
CA THR A 242 -4.38 5.96 22.90
C THR A 242 -3.31 6.30 21.85
N GLY A 243 -3.43 7.44 21.14
CA GLY A 243 -2.51 7.90 20.09
C GLY A 243 -1.53 9.02 20.49
N LYS A 244 -1.15 9.14 21.77
CA LYS A 244 -0.29 10.23 22.32
C LYS A 244 0.82 10.73 21.38
N LEU A 245 0.76 11.99 20.93
CA LEU A 245 1.75 12.59 20.01
C LEU A 245 3.18 12.60 20.60
N ARG A 246 3.30 13.10 21.83
CA ARG A 246 4.59 13.27 22.55
C ARG A 246 4.40 13.12 24.06
N VAL A 247 5.50 12.95 24.80
CA VAL A 247 5.50 12.93 26.28
C VAL A 247 5.94 14.29 26.83
N THR A 248 5.15 14.88 27.72
CA THR A 248 5.52 16.06 28.52
C THR A 248 6.03 15.66 29.90
N SER A 249 6.55 16.60 30.69
CA SER A 249 6.90 16.37 32.10
C SER A 249 5.70 15.83 32.91
N ALA A 250 4.52 16.43 32.76
CA ALA A 250 3.30 16.00 33.43
C ALA A 250 2.86 14.58 33.05
N TRP A 251 2.97 14.20 31.77
CA TRP A 251 2.60 12.86 31.28
C TRP A 251 3.69 11.79 31.50
N SER A 252 4.91 12.19 31.87
CA SER A 252 6.03 11.26 32.03
C SER A 252 5.85 10.16 33.11
N PRO A 253 5.15 10.37 34.25
CA PRO A 253 4.82 9.31 35.20
C PRO A 253 3.72 8.36 34.71
N ALA A 254 2.96 8.78 33.69
CA ALA A 254 1.80 8.07 33.17
C ALA A 254 2.14 7.15 31.97
N GLY A 255 3.30 7.33 31.34
CA GLY A 255 3.81 6.46 30.28
C GLY A 255 4.79 7.17 29.34
N THR A 256 5.87 6.48 28.98
CA THR A 256 7.02 7.04 28.23
C THR A 256 6.96 6.87 26.72
N LEU A 257 6.01 6.10 26.17
CA LEU A 257 5.79 5.92 24.73
C LEU A 257 4.90 7.04 24.15
N SER A 258 5.08 7.34 22.86
CA SER A 258 4.35 8.36 22.09
C SER A 258 4.82 8.36 20.64
N LEU A 259 4.00 8.79 19.67
CA LEU A 259 4.32 8.80 18.23
C LEU A 259 5.72 9.38 17.92
N LEU A 260 6.05 10.57 18.45
CA LEU A 260 7.36 11.21 18.26
C LEU A 260 8.55 10.34 18.71
N ARG A 261 8.39 9.54 19.76
CA ARG A 261 9.43 8.64 20.29
C ARG A 261 9.49 7.34 19.51
N THR A 262 8.35 6.81 19.10
CA THR A 262 8.25 5.63 18.25
C THR A 262 8.92 5.89 16.89
N LEU A 263 8.59 6.99 16.21
CA LEU A 263 9.21 7.39 14.95
C LEU A 263 10.73 7.62 15.09
N ALA A 264 11.17 8.29 16.16
CA ALA A 264 12.59 8.51 16.41
C ALA A 264 13.36 7.20 16.68
N ASN A 265 12.79 6.28 17.46
CA ASN A 265 13.43 5.00 17.79
C ASN A 265 13.51 4.08 16.56
N ILE A 266 12.43 3.97 15.78
CA ILE A 266 12.40 3.12 14.58
C ILE A 266 13.31 3.74 13.51
N GLY A 267 13.22 5.04 13.24
CA GLY A 267 14.11 5.74 12.30
C GLY A 267 15.60 5.64 12.66
N ALA A 268 15.94 5.61 13.96
CA ALA A 268 17.31 5.36 14.41
C ALA A 268 17.75 3.89 14.24
N ALA A 269 16.82 2.95 14.16
CA ALA A 269 17.11 1.53 13.92
C ALA A 269 17.21 1.15 12.44
N VAL A 270 16.54 1.89 11.54
CA VAL A 270 16.49 1.58 10.09
C VAL A 270 17.28 2.54 9.20
N GLY A 271 17.58 3.76 9.67
CA GLY A 271 18.16 4.83 8.86
C GLY A 271 17.15 5.91 8.49
N GLU A 272 17.62 7.13 8.19
CA GLU A 272 16.75 8.25 7.81
C GLU A 272 16.23 8.14 6.37
N ASP A 273 17.00 7.49 5.51
CA ASP A 273 16.64 7.08 4.16
C ASP A 273 15.42 6.15 4.15
N MET A 274 15.37 5.17 5.07
CA MET A 274 14.30 4.18 5.17
C MET A 274 12.97 4.71 5.76
N ARG A 275 12.91 5.98 6.20
CA ARG A 275 11.69 6.60 6.77
C ARG A 275 10.53 6.67 5.78
N HIS A 276 10.80 6.69 4.47
CA HIS A 276 9.77 6.68 3.43
C HIS A 276 8.95 5.37 3.36
N LYS A 277 9.44 4.28 3.99
CA LYS A 277 8.70 3.03 4.16
C LYS A 277 7.81 2.99 5.39
N ILE A 278 7.85 4.01 6.25
CA ILE A 278 7.07 4.03 7.49
C ILE A 278 5.68 4.59 7.22
N VAL A 279 4.64 3.84 7.60
CA VAL A 279 3.25 4.32 7.64
C VAL A 279 2.85 4.45 9.11
N ALA A 280 2.44 5.65 9.52
CA ALA A 280 2.00 5.91 10.89
C ALA A 280 0.49 5.60 11.04
N GLY A 281 0.16 4.39 11.50
CA GLY A 281 -1.20 3.99 11.84
C GLY A 281 -1.72 4.76 13.06
N LEU A 282 -2.83 5.47 12.90
CA LEU A 282 -3.47 6.31 13.91
C LEU A 282 -4.85 5.75 14.28
N PRO A 283 -5.31 5.91 15.52
CA PRO A 283 -6.59 5.35 15.93
C PRO A 283 -7.75 6.30 15.61
N LEU A 284 -8.80 5.78 14.96
CA LEU A 284 -10.16 6.38 14.96
C LEU A 284 -10.97 5.90 16.18
N TYR A 285 -10.26 5.56 17.27
CA TYR A 285 -10.82 5.12 18.53
C TYR A 285 -10.02 5.68 19.71
N GLY A 286 -10.62 5.59 20.88
CA GLY A 286 -10.09 5.92 22.18
C GLY A 286 -10.52 4.87 23.20
N ARG A 287 -10.37 5.20 24.49
CA ARG A 287 -10.81 4.35 25.60
C ARG A 287 -11.44 5.19 26.71
N GLU A 288 -12.40 4.58 27.41
CA GLU A 288 -12.99 5.13 28.64
C GLU A 288 -12.40 4.46 29.88
N TRP A 289 -12.10 5.26 30.90
CA TRP A 289 -11.79 4.81 32.25
C TRP A 289 -12.58 5.58 33.29
N THR A 290 -12.93 4.91 34.40
CA THR A 290 -13.18 5.62 35.65
C THR A 290 -11.85 5.96 36.32
N THR A 291 -11.77 7.10 37.01
CA THR A 291 -10.50 7.64 37.55
C THR A 291 -10.65 8.19 38.97
N ALA A 292 -9.53 8.32 39.67
CA ALA A 292 -9.50 8.87 41.03
C ALA A 292 -9.85 10.38 41.09
N ALA A 293 -9.67 11.12 39.99
CA ALA A 293 -9.96 12.55 39.88
C ALA A 293 -10.13 12.99 38.41
N GLY A 294 -10.95 14.03 38.17
CA GLY A 294 -11.16 14.63 36.84
C GLY A 294 -10.01 15.50 36.29
N THR A 295 -8.91 15.65 37.03
CA THR A 295 -7.65 16.21 36.51
C THR A 295 -6.96 15.21 35.58
N TRP A 296 -5.89 15.60 34.87
CA TRP A 296 -5.08 14.66 34.11
C TRP A 296 -3.56 14.94 34.19
N PRO A 297 -2.69 13.92 34.08
CA PRO A 297 -3.03 12.48 34.11
C PRO A 297 -3.65 12.06 35.46
N SER A 298 -4.41 10.98 35.46
CA SER A 298 -5.15 10.49 36.63
C SER A 298 -5.13 8.97 36.72
N THR A 299 -5.01 8.44 37.92
CA THR A 299 -4.97 7.00 38.16
C THR A 299 -6.29 6.36 37.74
N ALA A 300 -6.21 5.35 36.87
CA ALA A 300 -7.37 4.56 36.47
C ALA A 300 -7.87 3.73 37.66
N THR A 301 -9.19 3.69 37.85
CA THR A 301 -9.88 2.86 38.85
C THR A 301 -10.52 1.64 38.17
N THR A 302 -11.04 1.82 36.95
CA THR A 302 -11.57 0.75 36.09
C THR A 302 -11.44 1.20 34.64
N HIS A 303 -11.13 0.29 33.72
CA HIS A 303 -11.29 0.51 32.28
C HIS A 303 -12.70 0.07 31.87
N ILE A 304 -13.43 0.92 31.16
CA ILE A 304 -14.83 0.68 30.79
C ILE A 304 -14.95 0.09 29.39
N GLY A 305 -14.15 0.54 28.41
CA GLY A 305 -14.22 0.02 27.04
C GLY A 305 -13.45 0.84 26.00
N SER A 306 -13.41 0.32 24.76
CA SER A 306 -13.09 1.08 23.56
C SER A 306 -14.18 2.15 23.31
N VAL A 307 -13.82 3.29 22.72
CA VAL A 307 -14.77 4.35 22.31
C VAL A 307 -14.38 4.85 20.92
N THR A 308 -15.18 4.57 19.89
CA THR A 308 -14.90 5.05 18.52
C THR A 308 -14.99 6.57 18.40
N TYR A 309 -14.43 7.16 17.33
CA TYR A 309 -14.61 8.58 17.02
C TYR A 309 -16.10 8.96 17.04
N ALA A 310 -16.96 8.17 16.39
CA ALA A 310 -18.41 8.37 16.38
C ALA A 310 -19.04 8.31 17.77
N ALA A 311 -18.60 7.40 18.66
CA ALA A 311 -19.09 7.32 20.03
C ALA A 311 -18.64 8.53 20.89
N ALA A 312 -17.39 9.00 20.71
CA ALA A 312 -16.90 10.22 21.37
C ALA A 312 -17.68 11.47 20.91
N ARG A 313 -17.97 11.57 19.61
CA ARG A 313 -18.85 12.61 19.04
C ARG A 313 -20.27 12.54 19.60
N ALA A 314 -20.83 11.35 19.76
CA ALA A 314 -22.14 11.15 20.37
C ALA A 314 -22.19 11.58 21.86
N LEU A 315 -21.13 11.32 22.63
CA LEU A 315 -21.01 11.82 24.01
C LEU A 315 -20.99 13.36 24.07
N ILE A 316 -20.28 14.02 23.14
CA ILE A 316 -20.25 15.49 23.05
C ILE A 316 -21.62 16.04 22.63
N ALA A 317 -22.28 15.43 21.64
CA ALA A 317 -23.65 15.79 21.24
C ALA A 317 -24.68 15.57 22.37
N GLY A 318 -24.45 14.57 23.24
CA GLY A 318 -25.17 14.33 24.48
C GLY A 318 -24.88 15.32 25.61
N GLY A 319 -24.05 16.35 25.38
CA GLY A 319 -23.77 17.43 26.32
C GLY A 319 -22.59 17.19 27.26
N LYS A 320 -21.75 16.17 27.03
CA LYS A 320 -20.47 16.02 27.74
C LYS A 320 -19.43 17.00 27.16
N THR A 321 -18.58 17.60 28.00
CA THR A 321 -17.65 18.66 27.56
C THR A 321 -16.35 18.11 26.98
N ARG A 322 -16.00 18.51 25.74
CA ARG A 322 -14.65 18.30 25.17
C ARG A 322 -13.62 19.13 25.93
N SER A 323 -12.59 18.46 26.42
CA SER A 323 -11.35 19.00 27.00
C SER A 323 -10.19 18.83 26.02
N TRP A 324 -9.11 19.61 26.20
CA TRP A 324 -7.95 19.60 25.29
C TRP A 324 -6.64 19.74 26.06
N ASP A 325 -5.67 18.86 25.79
CA ASP A 325 -4.31 19.00 26.29
C ASP A 325 -3.34 19.38 25.15
N ALA A 326 -3.08 20.68 25.01
CA ALA A 326 -2.11 21.21 24.06
C ALA A 326 -0.65 20.79 24.35
N GLY A 327 -0.37 20.24 25.53
CA GLY A 327 0.90 19.61 25.87
C GLY A 327 1.15 18.32 25.07
N ILE A 328 0.11 17.50 24.87
CA ILE A 328 0.20 16.22 24.13
C ILE A 328 -0.53 16.23 22.78
N CYS A 329 -1.25 17.31 22.46
CA CYS A 329 -2.13 17.44 21.29
C CYS A 329 -3.11 16.26 21.15
N ASN A 330 -3.94 16.08 22.17
CA ASN A 330 -5.03 15.10 22.23
C ASN A 330 -6.26 15.70 22.96
N PRO A 331 -7.48 15.36 22.52
CA PRO A 331 -8.70 15.68 23.23
C PRO A 331 -8.99 14.68 24.37
N ALA A 332 -9.90 15.07 25.25
CA ALA A 332 -10.54 14.18 26.21
C ALA A 332 -12.01 14.58 26.42
N ILE A 333 -12.83 13.67 26.93
CA ILE A 333 -14.18 13.98 27.45
C ILE A 333 -14.18 13.56 28.91
N ILE A 334 -14.46 14.51 29.82
CA ILE A 334 -14.33 14.29 31.26
C ILE A 334 -15.60 14.78 31.96
N TRP A 335 -16.19 13.92 32.79
CA TRP A 335 -17.37 14.23 33.58
C TRP A 335 -17.37 13.46 34.90
N GLN A 336 -18.30 13.82 35.79
CA GLN A 336 -18.56 13.08 37.02
C GLN A 336 -19.99 12.53 37.00
N GLU A 337 -20.17 11.27 37.38
CA GLU A 337 -21.45 10.55 37.35
C GLU A 337 -21.56 9.65 38.57
N GLY A 338 -22.65 9.76 39.34
CA GLY A 338 -22.77 9.07 40.65
C GLY A 338 -21.70 9.44 41.70
N GLY A 339 -20.87 10.45 41.43
CA GLY A 339 -19.67 10.79 42.22
C GLY A 339 -18.36 10.18 41.68
N VAL A 340 -18.43 9.25 40.73
CA VAL A 340 -17.28 8.65 40.03
C VAL A 340 -16.83 9.60 38.91
N TRP A 341 -15.51 9.77 38.71
CA TRP A 341 -14.98 10.50 37.56
C TRP A 341 -14.78 9.57 36.38
N HIS A 342 -15.22 9.98 35.20
CA HIS A 342 -15.02 9.30 33.93
C HIS A 342 -14.09 10.12 33.03
N GLN A 343 -13.20 9.46 32.30
CA GLN A 343 -12.34 10.07 31.28
C GLN A 343 -12.34 9.20 30.02
N VAL A 344 -12.85 9.75 28.92
CA VAL A 344 -12.61 9.24 27.57
C VAL A 344 -11.42 9.98 26.98
N TRP A 345 -10.41 9.24 26.51
CA TRP A 345 -9.30 9.79 25.73
C TRP A 345 -9.34 9.20 24.33
N TYR A 346 -9.40 10.06 23.31
CA TYR A 346 -9.67 9.68 21.92
C TYR A 346 -8.83 10.55 20.96
N GLU A 347 -9.08 10.44 19.66
CA GLU A 347 -8.52 11.30 18.61
C GLU A 347 -9.62 12.10 17.93
N ASP A 348 -9.30 13.33 17.50
CA ASP A 348 -10.15 14.10 16.61
C ASP A 348 -9.34 14.88 15.56
N GLU A 349 -10.04 15.56 14.66
CA GLU A 349 -9.47 16.41 13.60
C GLU A 349 -8.30 17.29 14.08
N GLN A 350 -8.39 17.84 15.30
CA GLN A 350 -7.34 18.70 15.86
C GLN A 350 -6.09 17.89 16.29
N SER A 351 -6.28 16.70 16.85
CA SER A 351 -5.15 15.85 17.28
C SER A 351 -4.56 14.99 16.17
N LEU A 352 -5.34 14.71 15.13
CA LEU A 352 -4.89 14.09 13.88
C LEU A 352 -4.05 15.05 13.04
N ALA A 353 -4.46 16.32 12.88
CA ALA A 353 -3.67 17.35 12.21
C ALA A 353 -2.24 17.45 12.78
N CYS A 354 -2.10 17.52 14.12
CA CYS A 354 -0.81 17.47 14.82
C CYS A 354 0.07 16.25 14.47
N LYS A 355 -0.53 15.10 14.16
CA LYS A 355 0.16 13.86 13.80
C LYS A 355 0.53 13.84 12.33
N PHE A 356 -0.33 14.38 11.47
CA PHE A 356 -0.07 14.58 10.04
C PHE A 356 1.06 15.58 9.81
N ASP A 357 1.09 16.67 10.56
CA ASP A 357 2.22 17.61 10.63
C ASP A 357 3.52 16.89 11.01
N LEU A 358 3.48 16.01 12.01
CA LEU A 358 4.66 15.25 12.42
C LEU A 358 5.12 14.24 11.34
N VAL A 359 4.19 13.55 10.68
CA VAL A 359 4.45 12.66 9.52
C VAL A 359 5.11 13.44 8.38
N LYS A 360 4.63 14.65 8.08
CA LYS A 360 5.21 15.54 7.06
C LYS A 360 6.62 16.00 7.47
N GLN A 361 6.78 16.54 8.69
CA GLN A 361 8.04 17.06 9.24
C GLN A 361 9.14 16.01 9.43
N GLN A 362 8.80 14.76 9.73
CA GLN A 362 9.76 13.67 9.94
C GLN A 362 10.04 12.84 8.67
N ASN A 363 9.52 13.26 7.52
CA ASN A 363 9.57 12.58 6.22
C ASN A 363 9.16 11.08 6.29
N ILE A 364 8.06 10.82 6.98
CA ILE A 364 7.45 9.50 7.12
C ILE A 364 6.61 9.17 5.87
N GLY A 365 6.75 7.97 5.33
CA GLY A 365 6.10 7.52 4.10
C GLY A 365 4.60 7.80 4.00
N GLY A 366 3.88 7.63 5.11
CA GLY A 366 2.45 7.91 5.16
C GLY A 366 1.82 7.87 6.55
N MET A 367 0.49 7.89 6.55
CA MET A 367 -0.33 7.56 7.71
C MET A 367 -1.35 6.49 7.35
N GLY A 368 -2.03 5.96 8.37
CA GLY A 368 -3.24 5.18 8.13
C GLY A 368 -4.19 5.18 9.32
N TYR A 369 -5.35 4.55 9.15
CA TYR A 369 -6.39 4.48 10.19
C TYR A 369 -6.68 3.04 10.64
N TRP A 370 -6.69 2.84 11.96
CA TRP A 370 -7.45 1.76 12.61
C TRP A 370 -8.69 2.36 13.29
N ALA A 371 -9.92 2.17 12.77
CA ALA A 371 -10.28 1.49 11.53
C ALA A 371 -11.32 2.33 10.77
N LEU A 372 -11.40 2.12 9.45
CA LEU A 372 -12.40 2.78 8.61
C LEU A 372 -13.82 2.44 9.09
N GLY A 373 -14.70 3.43 9.12
CA GLY A 373 -16.08 3.30 9.59
C GLY A 373 -16.27 3.54 11.09
N TYR A 374 -15.19 3.64 11.89
CA TYR A 374 -15.28 4.14 13.27
C TYR A 374 -15.56 5.66 13.34
N ASP A 375 -15.39 6.36 12.22
CA ASP A 375 -15.84 7.73 11.96
C ASP A 375 -17.36 7.83 11.70
N ASN A 376 -18.04 6.74 11.32
CA ASN A 376 -19.49 6.69 11.07
C ASN A 376 -20.00 7.84 10.16
N GLY A 377 -19.25 8.17 9.09
CA GLY A 377 -19.60 9.22 8.13
C GLY A 377 -19.41 10.67 8.60
N TYR A 378 -18.74 10.92 9.73
CA TYR A 378 -18.29 12.26 10.08
C TYR A 378 -17.11 12.68 9.18
N SER A 379 -17.30 13.73 8.37
CA SER A 379 -16.32 14.10 7.33
C SER A 379 -15.04 14.70 7.91
N GLU A 380 -15.06 15.25 9.12
CA GLU A 380 -14.01 16.17 9.58
C GLU A 380 -12.61 15.52 9.72
N VAL A 381 -12.54 14.21 9.99
CA VAL A 381 -11.28 13.46 9.98
C VAL A 381 -10.70 13.34 8.57
N TRP A 382 -11.57 13.15 7.57
CA TRP A 382 -11.22 13.06 6.15
C TRP A 382 -10.92 14.43 5.53
N ASP A 383 -11.67 15.48 5.89
CA ASP A 383 -11.40 16.86 5.48
C ASP A 383 -10.03 17.33 5.99
N THR A 384 -9.67 16.90 7.21
CA THR A 384 -8.33 17.10 7.78
C THR A 384 -7.27 16.32 6.99
N LEU A 385 -7.55 15.07 6.62
CA LEU A 385 -6.63 14.23 5.86
C LEU A 385 -6.37 14.81 4.46
N GLU A 386 -7.41 15.20 3.73
CA GLU A 386 -7.32 15.93 2.45
C GLU A 386 -6.40 17.15 2.59
N ALA A 387 -6.67 18.02 3.56
CA ALA A 387 -5.90 19.25 3.77
C ALA A 387 -4.41 19.03 4.09
N HIS A 388 -4.02 17.83 4.54
CA HIS A 388 -2.64 17.49 4.82
C HIS A 388 -1.94 16.69 3.70
N PHE A 389 -2.65 15.81 2.98
CA PHE A 389 -2.02 14.84 2.07
C PHE A 389 -2.43 14.92 0.61
N ALA A 390 -3.53 15.59 0.26
CA ALA A 390 -3.85 15.86 -1.15
C ALA A 390 -2.67 16.56 -1.84
N ALA A 391 -2.26 16.06 -3.00
CA ALA A 391 -1.32 16.77 -3.84
C ALA A 391 -1.98 18.06 -4.36
N PRO A 392 -1.19 19.11 -4.62
CA PRO A 392 -1.65 20.20 -5.48
C PRO A 392 -2.20 19.61 -6.79
N ALA A 393 -3.27 20.22 -7.32
CA ALA A 393 -3.79 19.81 -8.62
C ALA A 393 -2.65 19.77 -9.66
N PRO A 394 -2.47 18.67 -10.43
CA PRO A 394 -1.41 18.58 -11.42
C PRO A 394 -1.43 19.80 -12.33
N LEU A 395 -0.26 20.40 -12.53
CA LEU A 395 -0.14 21.54 -13.42
C LEU A 395 -0.59 21.12 -14.83
N GLY A 396 -1.29 22.01 -15.54
CA GLY A 396 -1.91 21.69 -16.82
C GLY A 396 -0.88 21.46 -17.95
N ALA A 397 -1.37 20.93 -19.07
CA ALA A 397 -0.55 20.59 -20.23
C ALA A 397 0.24 21.78 -20.76
N GLY A 398 1.57 21.66 -20.73
CA GLY A 398 2.53 22.70 -21.07
C GLY A 398 3.23 23.33 -19.87
N SER A 399 2.94 22.86 -18.66
CA SER A 399 3.79 23.14 -17.50
C SER A 399 5.03 22.26 -17.51
N ARG A 400 6.04 22.65 -16.72
CA ARG A 400 7.22 21.83 -16.43
C ARG A 400 6.89 20.40 -16.02
N ASP A 401 5.93 20.24 -15.11
CA ASP A 401 5.62 18.93 -14.49
C ASP A 401 4.56 18.15 -15.30
N ASN A 402 4.05 18.73 -16.40
CA ASN A 402 3.16 18.10 -17.38
C ASN A 402 3.41 18.66 -18.81
N PRO A 403 4.56 18.34 -19.45
CA PRO A 403 4.90 18.87 -20.76
C PRO A 403 4.02 18.31 -21.88
N ILE A 404 3.83 19.08 -22.95
CA ILE A 404 3.04 18.67 -24.13
C ILE A 404 3.84 17.66 -24.97
N PRO A 405 3.39 16.41 -25.16
CA PRO A 405 4.13 15.43 -25.94
C PRO A 405 4.05 15.71 -27.44
N ILE A 406 5.21 15.84 -28.10
CA ILE A 406 5.34 15.91 -29.55
C ILE A 406 5.59 14.50 -30.08
N THR A 407 4.53 13.84 -30.54
CA THR A 407 4.53 12.41 -30.93
C THR A 407 4.82 12.16 -32.41
N ALA A 408 4.82 13.20 -33.26
CA ALA A 408 5.07 13.11 -34.69
C ALA A 408 5.71 14.40 -35.23
N PHE A 409 6.38 14.30 -36.38
CA PHE A 409 7.00 15.45 -37.07
C PHE A 409 6.59 15.47 -38.56
N PRO A 410 6.39 16.66 -39.17
CA PRO A 410 6.43 17.99 -38.54
C PRO A 410 5.24 18.20 -37.58
N TYR A 411 5.48 19.02 -36.57
CA TYR A 411 4.53 19.42 -35.53
C TYR A 411 4.30 20.93 -35.59
N SER A 412 3.09 21.37 -35.25
CA SER A 412 2.72 22.79 -35.17
C SER A 412 1.67 22.97 -34.06
N ASP A 413 1.89 23.91 -33.15
CA ASP A 413 0.97 24.21 -32.04
C ASP A 413 0.88 25.71 -31.80
N GLY A 414 -0.34 26.21 -31.56
CA GLY A 414 -0.64 27.63 -31.41
C GLY A 414 -1.11 27.97 -29.99
N ARG A 415 -0.34 28.79 -29.28
CA ARG A 415 -0.62 29.17 -27.88
C ARG A 415 -0.40 30.65 -27.63
N ASN A 416 -0.50 31.07 -26.38
CA ASN A 416 -0.30 32.45 -25.98
C ASN A 416 0.29 32.54 -24.58
N THR A 417 1.54 33.02 -24.48
CA THR A 417 2.29 33.13 -23.21
C THR A 417 1.58 34.03 -22.22
N ALA A 418 0.98 35.15 -22.64
CA ALA A 418 0.20 36.03 -21.77
C ALA A 418 -0.96 35.29 -21.04
N THR A 419 -1.55 34.29 -21.70
CA THR A 419 -2.57 33.40 -21.12
C THR A 419 -2.03 32.14 -20.42
N GLY A 420 -0.70 31.93 -20.43
CA GLY A 420 -0.03 30.83 -19.74
C GLY A 420 -0.26 30.83 -18.22
N GLY A 421 -0.14 29.64 -17.62
CA GLY A 421 -0.35 29.44 -16.18
C GLY A 421 0.92 29.27 -15.36
N TYR A 422 2.10 29.23 -15.98
CA TYR A 422 3.35 28.76 -15.39
C TYR A 422 4.51 29.69 -15.72
N SER A 423 5.43 29.82 -14.76
CA SER A 423 6.57 30.74 -14.74
C SER A 423 7.69 30.13 -13.87
N TYR A 424 8.33 29.07 -14.37
CA TYR A 424 9.36 28.32 -13.65
C TYR A 424 10.76 28.57 -14.19
N PHE A 425 10.96 28.43 -15.50
CA PHE A 425 12.24 28.71 -16.13
C PHE A 425 12.41 30.22 -16.29
N ASN A 426 13.62 30.73 -16.01
CA ASN A 426 13.95 32.17 -16.07
C ASN A 426 15.42 32.44 -16.48
N LEU A 427 16.33 31.49 -16.22
CA LEU A 427 17.80 31.66 -16.26
C LEU A 427 18.53 30.49 -16.94
N TYR A 428 18.33 30.33 -18.26
CA TYR A 428 18.87 29.21 -19.03
C TYR A 428 20.40 29.18 -19.12
N SER A 429 21.03 28.02 -18.88
CA SER A 429 22.50 27.86 -18.92
C SER A 429 23.15 28.14 -20.29
N CYS A 430 22.38 28.06 -21.37
CA CYS A 430 22.79 28.42 -22.72
C CYS A 430 22.89 29.95 -22.94
N ARG A 431 22.34 30.78 -22.04
CA ARG A 431 22.44 32.25 -22.07
C ARG A 431 22.34 32.84 -20.66
N THR A 432 23.47 32.91 -19.96
CA THR A 432 23.54 33.34 -18.54
C THR A 432 23.66 34.86 -18.33
N ASP A 433 23.65 35.67 -19.41
CA ASP A 433 23.74 37.13 -19.37
C ASP A 433 22.38 37.85 -19.51
N LEU A 434 21.33 37.10 -19.85
CA LEU A 434 19.95 37.56 -19.96
C LEU A 434 19.06 36.69 -19.08
N ALA A 435 18.02 37.29 -18.50
CA ALA A 435 16.92 36.56 -17.87
C ALA A 435 15.65 36.72 -18.73
N GLU A 436 14.91 35.63 -18.87
CA GLU A 436 13.66 35.58 -19.63
C GLU A 436 12.55 35.37 -18.60
N TYR A 437 12.06 36.49 -18.06
CA TYR A 437 10.99 36.48 -17.07
C TYR A 437 9.64 36.51 -17.79
N GLY A 438 8.77 35.57 -17.46
CA GLY A 438 7.38 35.66 -17.89
C GLY A 438 6.67 34.34 -17.80
N LYS A 439 6.06 33.92 -18.90
CA LYS A 439 5.19 32.75 -18.94
C LYS A 439 5.55 31.87 -20.12
N GLU A 440 5.45 30.57 -19.89
CA GLU A 440 6.05 29.58 -20.77
C GLU A 440 5.10 28.44 -21.11
N PHE A 441 5.45 27.69 -22.15
CA PHE A 441 4.95 26.34 -22.39
C PHE A 441 6.10 25.36 -22.68
N VAL A 442 6.09 24.25 -21.96
CA VAL A 442 7.07 23.16 -22.06
C VAL A 442 6.48 21.99 -22.86
N TYR A 443 7.27 21.47 -23.79
CA TYR A 443 6.94 20.33 -24.66
C TYR A 443 7.96 19.22 -24.46
N GLN A 444 7.55 17.95 -24.54
CA GLN A 444 8.44 16.79 -24.52
C GLN A 444 8.64 16.23 -25.93
N ILE A 445 9.89 15.89 -26.25
CA ILE A 445 10.29 15.20 -27.49
C ILE A 445 11.04 13.92 -27.09
N ASP A 446 10.65 12.80 -27.69
CA ASP A 446 11.39 11.54 -27.62
C ASP A 446 11.90 11.19 -29.03
N VAL A 447 13.21 11.01 -29.18
CA VAL A 447 13.84 10.60 -30.45
C VAL A 447 14.66 9.34 -30.26
N CYS A 448 14.50 8.37 -31.17
CA CYS A 448 15.16 7.06 -31.10
C CYS A 448 16.25 6.88 -32.18
N GLN A 449 16.53 7.93 -32.95
CA GLN A 449 17.60 8.01 -33.94
C GLN A 449 18.47 9.25 -33.65
N PRO A 450 19.72 9.29 -34.11
CA PRO A 450 20.45 10.55 -34.24
C PRO A 450 19.87 11.38 -35.40
N GLY A 451 19.85 12.70 -35.25
CA GLY A 451 19.27 13.58 -36.27
C GLY A 451 19.43 15.06 -35.95
N SER A 452 18.70 15.88 -36.71
CA SER A 452 18.67 17.32 -36.56
C SER A 452 17.25 17.77 -36.20
N LEU A 453 17.11 18.43 -35.05
CA LEU A 453 15.87 19.06 -34.62
C LEU A 453 15.93 20.56 -34.98
N THR A 454 14.85 21.07 -35.56
CA THR A 454 14.63 22.48 -35.84
C THR A 454 13.33 22.88 -35.15
N ALA A 455 13.37 23.92 -34.33
CA ALA A 455 12.18 24.56 -33.75
C ALA A 455 12.16 26.03 -34.18
N THR A 456 10.97 26.53 -34.51
CA THR A 456 10.73 27.89 -35.00
C THR A 456 9.53 28.52 -34.30
N VAL A 457 9.71 29.77 -33.89
CA VAL A 457 8.64 30.71 -33.53
C VAL A 457 8.68 31.89 -34.54
N PRO A 458 7.54 32.32 -35.12
CA PRO A 458 7.48 33.48 -36.01
C PRO A 458 7.77 34.83 -35.32
N ASP A 459 8.34 35.76 -36.09
CA ASP A 459 8.64 37.16 -35.73
C ASP A 459 7.36 38.02 -35.65
N ASP A 460 7.10 38.66 -34.49
CA ASP A 460 6.13 39.75 -34.31
C ASP A 460 6.79 40.94 -33.58
N PRO A 461 6.61 42.18 -34.05
CA PRO A 461 7.27 43.36 -33.47
C PRO A 461 6.75 43.79 -32.07
N ASN A 462 5.84 43.05 -31.43
CA ASN A 462 5.31 43.34 -30.10
C ASN A 462 5.22 42.10 -29.19
N ILE A 463 5.51 40.91 -29.72
CA ILE A 463 5.40 39.62 -29.04
C ILE A 463 6.67 38.86 -29.35
N ASP A 464 7.46 38.53 -28.33
CA ASP A 464 8.81 37.99 -28.49
C ASP A 464 8.95 36.72 -27.64
N PRO A 465 8.60 35.53 -28.18
CA PRO A 465 8.65 34.26 -27.46
C PRO A 465 9.87 33.44 -27.91
N ASP A 466 10.96 33.51 -27.16
CA ASP A 466 12.20 32.79 -27.45
C ASP A 466 12.04 31.28 -27.21
N VAL A 467 12.73 30.48 -28.03
CA VAL A 467 12.63 29.01 -28.02
C VAL A 467 13.93 28.33 -27.59
N HIS A 468 13.81 27.47 -26.59
CA HIS A 468 14.91 26.78 -25.90
C HIS A 468 14.78 25.27 -26.05
N LEU A 469 15.92 24.56 -26.09
CA LEU A 469 16.01 23.11 -26.07
C LEU A 469 16.84 22.65 -24.87
N LEU A 470 16.26 21.77 -24.06
CA LEU A 470 16.82 21.29 -22.80
C LEU A 470 16.94 19.77 -22.80
N THR A 471 17.94 19.24 -22.08
CA THR A 471 18.09 17.79 -21.83
C THR A 471 17.42 17.34 -20.54
N GLY A 472 16.78 18.24 -19.80
CA GLY A 472 16.01 17.95 -18.59
C GLY A 472 15.06 19.08 -18.22
N LEU A 473 14.21 18.85 -17.22
CA LEU A 473 13.26 19.85 -16.70
C LEU A 473 13.93 20.79 -15.68
N ARG A 474 15.08 21.38 -16.06
CA ARG A 474 15.86 22.32 -15.24
C ARG A 474 16.61 23.33 -16.12
N GLU A 475 16.65 24.58 -15.68
CA GLU A 475 17.31 25.71 -16.36
C GLU A 475 18.78 25.45 -16.72
N ASP A 476 19.49 24.67 -15.90
CA ASP A 476 20.90 24.35 -16.11
C ASP A 476 21.16 23.36 -17.27
N THR A 477 20.11 22.76 -17.84
CA THR A 477 20.21 21.72 -18.88
C THR A 477 19.94 22.22 -20.31
N CYS A 478 19.87 23.54 -20.54
CA CYS A 478 19.73 24.10 -21.88
C CYS A 478 20.94 23.79 -22.78
N ILE A 479 20.69 23.32 -23.99
CA ILE A 479 21.70 22.96 -25.01
C ILE A 479 21.59 23.76 -26.31
N ALA A 480 20.44 24.36 -26.60
CA ALA A 480 20.27 25.30 -27.72
C ALA A 480 19.17 26.32 -27.39
N ARG A 481 19.28 27.51 -27.97
CA ARG A 481 18.33 28.62 -27.81
C ARG A 481 18.33 29.47 -29.07
N ALA A 482 17.18 29.98 -29.48
CA ALA A 482 17.08 31.05 -30.47
C ALA A 482 15.88 31.95 -30.19
N HIS A 483 15.95 33.17 -30.71
CA HIS A 483 14.84 34.13 -30.75
C HIS A 483 13.72 33.63 -31.68
N LEU A 484 14.05 33.26 -32.91
CA LEU A 484 13.08 32.72 -33.88
C LEU A 484 13.30 31.24 -34.15
N THR A 485 14.44 30.86 -34.74
CA THR A 485 14.73 29.49 -35.17
C THR A 485 16.10 29.03 -34.69
N PHE A 486 16.18 27.85 -34.06
CA PHE A 486 17.44 27.11 -33.93
C PHE A 486 17.41 25.84 -34.80
N THR A 487 18.58 25.28 -35.09
CA THR A 487 18.71 23.92 -35.61
C THR A 487 19.85 23.22 -34.88
N GLN A 488 19.54 22.14 -34.16
CA GLN A 488 20.46 21.46 -33.24
C GLN A 488 20.56 19.97 -33.60
N ALA A 489 21.78 19.45 -33.65
CA ALA A 489 22.02 18.01 -33.77
C ALA A 489 21.78 17.33 -32.42
N ILE A 490 20.96 16.28 -32.41
CA ILE A 490 20.61 15.49 -31.22
C ILE A 490 20.82 13.99 -31.44
N THR A 491 20.98 13.28 -30.33
CA THR A 491 21.16 11.82 -30.25
C THR A 491 19.85 11.17 -29.78
N PRO A 492 19.73 9.82 -29.80
CA PRO A 492 18.61 9.17 -29.15
C PRO A 492 18.49 9.58 -27.68
N GLY A 493 17.27 9.88 -27.22
CA GLY A 493 16.98 10.35 -25.86
C GLY A 493 15.67 11.14 -25.75
N ARG A 494 15.36 11.60 -24.53
CA ARG A 494 14.32 12.58 -24.23
C ARG A 494 14.90 14.00 -24.20
N TYR A 495 14.16 14.94 -24.78
CA TYR A 495 14.46 16.36 -24.79
C TYR A 495 13.19 17.15 -24.44
N TYR A 496 13.36 18.40 -24.03
CA TYR A 496 12.26 19.31 -23.78
C TYR A 496 12.46 20.60 -24.58
N LEU A 497 11.40 21.09 -25.24
CA LEU A 497 11.37 22.46 -25.74
C LEU A 497 10.65 23.33 -24.73
N THR A 498 11.17 24.52 -24.48
CA THR A 498 10.40 25.59 -23.82
C THR A 498 10.23 26.74 -24.81
N VAL A 499 9.01 27.25 -24.93
CA VAL A 499 8.75 28.57 -25.52
C VAL A 499 8.43 29.50 -24.37
N ASP A 500 9.23 30.55 -24.19
CA ASP A 500 9.25 31.41 -23.01
C ASP A 500 9.16 32.89 -23.41
N THR A 501 8.79 33.78 -22.50
CA THR A 501 8.65 35.20 -22.77
C THR A 501 10.00 35.92 -22.72
N TYR A 502 10.40 36.54 -23.84
CA TYR A 502 11.55 37.44 -23.87
C TYR A 502 11.26 38.75 -23.11
N VAL A 503 12.32 39.33 -22.53
CA VAL A 503 12.26 40.60 -21.79
C VAL A 503 13.20 41.61 -22.41
N ASP A 504 12.66 42.62 -23.10
CA ASP A 504 13.43 43.80 -23.51
C ASP A 504 13.25 44.95 -22.53
N ASN A 505 14.34 45.64 -22.17
CA ASN A 505 14.31 46.87 -21.35
C ASN A 505 13.41 46.80 -20.07
N SER A 506 13.30 45.61 -19.46
CA SER A 506 12.40 45.32 -18.32
C SER A 506 10.89 45.41 -18.64
N VAL A 507 10.50 44.98 -19.83
CA VAL A 507 9.13 44.71 -20.28
C VAL A 507 9.05 43.29 -20.81
N GLU A 508 8.15 42.49 -20.24
CA GLU A 508 7.79 41.16 -20.72
C GLU A 508 7.00 41.28 -22.05
N LEU A 509 7.50 40.68 -23.13
CA LEU A 509 6.87 40.75 -24.47
C LEU A 509 5.95 39.54 -24.71
N ASP A 510 4.97 39.36 -23.82
CA ASP A 510 4.06 38.22 -23.84
C ASP A 510 2.97 38.30 -24.93
N GLY A 511 2.50 37.13 -25.40
CA GLY A 511 1.46 37.10 -26.43
C GLY A 511 1.30 35.77 -27.18
N ALA A 512 0.54 35.82 -28.27
CA ALA A 512 0.21 34.67 -29.10
C ALA A 512 1.36 34.27 -30.04
N TYR A 513 1.63 32.97 -30.13
CA TYR A 513 2.69 32.40 -30.96
C TYR A 513 2.24 31.09 -31.62
N THR A 514 2.98 30.66 -32.64
CA THR A 514 2.92 29.30 -33.20
C THR A 514 4.30 28.68 -33.08
N LEU A 515 4.41 27.49 -32.51
CA LEU A 515 5.64 26.71 -32.46
C LEU A 515 5.59 25.66 -33.57
N ASP A 516 6.44 25.83 -34.58
CA ASP A 516 6.67 24.83 -35.62
C ASP A 516 7.93 24.01 -35.30
N VAL A 517 7.81 22.68 -35.22
CA VAL A 517 8.93 21.77 -34.91
C VAL A 517 9.06 20.71 -35.98
N ASN A 518 10.29 20.52 -36.47
CA ASN A 518 10.61 19.51 -37.46
C ASN A 518 11.87 18.73 -37.05
N TYR A 519 11.88 17.42 -37.31
CA TYR A 519 13.00 16.54 -36.99
C TYR A 519 13.40 15.73 -38.22
N VAL A 520 14.70 15.73 -38.54
CA VAL A 520 15.27 15.03 -39.69
C VAL A 520 16.31 14.01 -39.20
N PRO A 521 16.04 12.70 -39.26
CA PRO A 521 17.03 11.67 -38.93
C PRO A 521 18.28 11.76 -39.80
N SER A 522 19.46 11.62 -39.19
CA SER A 522 20.76 11.60 -39.88
C SER A 522 21.38 10.19 -39.95
N GLY A 523 20.78 9.22 -39.27
CA GLY A 523 21.19 7.81 -39.30
C GLY A 523 20.40 6.95 -38.33
N GLY A 524 20.91 5.74 -38.04
CA GLY A 524 20.26 4.77 -37.16
C GLY A 524 19.02 4.10 -37.78
N THR A 525 18.56 3.02 -37.16
CA THR A 525 17.32 2.33 -37.57
C THR A 525 16.11 3.05 -36.96
N PRO A 526 15.01 3.29 -37.70
CA PRO A 526 13.74 3.72 -37.11
C PRO A 526 13.20 2.69 -36.11
N CYS A 527 12.28 3.09 -35.25
CA CYS A 527 11.55 2.15 -34.41
C CYS A 527 10.74 1.16 -35.27
N PRO A 528 10.75 -0.15 -34.95
CA PRO A 528 9.95 -1.16 -35.64
C PRO A 528 8.44 -0.81 -35.68
N THR A 529 7.75 -1.26 -36.73
CA THR A 529 6.30 -1.10 -36.86
C THR A 529 5.58 -1.66 -35.62
N GLY A 530 4.72 -0.85 -34.99
CA GLY A 530 4.03 -1.19 -33.74
C GLY A 530 4.77 -0.77 -32.46
N THR A 531 5.97 -0.20 -32.56
CA THR A 531 6.65 0.46 -31.42
C THR A 531 6.64 1.98 -31.56
N THR A 532 6.51 2.66 -30.42
CA THR A 532 6.68 4.11 -30.27
C THR A 532 8.06 4.41 -29.67
N CYS A 533 8.49 5.66 -29.72
CA CYS A 533 9.74 6.09 -29.08
C CYS A 533 9.49 6.67 -27.69
N SER A 534 10.16 6.15 -26.67
CA SER A 534 10.14 6.68 -25.30
C SER A 534 11.57 6.74 -24.75
N ALA A 535 12.01 7.92 -24.33
CA ALA A 535 13.32 8.22 -23.74
C ALA A 535 14.55 7.76 -24.56
N GLY A 536 14.42 7.63 -25.89
CA GLY A 536 15.48 7.11 -26.77
C GLY A 536 15.48 5.60 -26.97
N THR A 537 14.49 4.89 -26.41
CA THR A 537 14.24 3.46 -26.64
C THR A 537 12.91 3.25 -27.36
N CYS A 538 12.88 2.28 -28.28
CA CYS A 538 11.63 1.86 -28.91
C CYS A 538 10.89 0.91 -27.96
N VAL A 539 9.65 1.27 -27.61
CA VAL A 539 8.78 0.53 -26.69
C VAL A 539 7.48 0.20 -27.41
N CYS A 540 6.78 -0.84 -26.97
CA CYS A 540 5.43 -1.09 -27.49
C CYS A 540 4.43 -0.03 -27.01
N GLU A 541 3.28 0.05 -27.69
CA GLU A 541 2.12 0.80 -27.19
C GLU A 541 1.57 0.13 -25.91
N ASP A 542 0.89 0.90 -25.06
CA ASP A 542 0.46 0.46 -23.73
C ASP A 542 -0.40 -0.83 -23.80
N GLY A 543 -0.09 -1.79 -22.93
CA GLY A 543 -0.75 -3.11 -22.90
C GLY A 543 -0.13 -4.18 -23.82
N LEU A 544 0.87 -3.84 -24.65
CA LEU A 544 1.53 -4.80 -25.56
C LEU A 544 2.96 -5.15 -25.11
N ALA A 545 3.33 -6.43 -25.20
CA ALA A 545 4.68 -6.92 -24.91
C ALA A 545 5.55 -7.01 -26.18
N TRP A 546 6.87 -6.82 -26.04
CA TRP A 546 7.83 -6.92 -27.16
C TRP A 546 8.34 -8.35 -27.34
N CYS A 547 7.72 -9.10 -28.25
CA CYS A 547 8.01 -10.51 -28.50
C CYS A 547 8.65 -10.72 -29.88
N ALA A 548 9.84 -11.31 -29.94
CA ALA A 548 10.49 -11.76 -31.19
C ALA A 548 10.52 -10.74 -32.36
N ASN A 549 10.66 -9.44 -32.06
CA ASN A 549 10.58 -8.28 -32.98
C ASN A 549 9.18 -7.84 -33.46
N THR A 550 8.12 -8.19 -32.74
CA THR A 550 6.79 -7.57 -32.89
C THR A 550 6.21 -7.21 -31.52
N CYS A 551 5.36 -6.19 -31.47
CA CYS A 551 4.50 -5.99 -30.30
C CYS A 551 3.33 -6.98 -30.36
N VAL A 552 2.98 -7.55 -29.21
CA VAL A 552 1.92 -8.56 -29.10
C VAL A 552 1.09 -8.31 -27.84
N ASP A 553 -0.22 -8.40 -28.00
CA ASP A 553 -1.17 -8.52 -26.89
C ASP A 553 -1.03 -9.92 -26.28
N THR A 554 -0.43 -10.01 -25.09
CA THR A 554 -0.24 -11.28 -24.38
C THR A 554 -1.50 -11.78 -23.68
N GLU A 555 -2.57 -10.98 -23.62
CA GLU A 555 -3.86 -11.38 -23.05
C GLU A 555 -4.76 -12.12 -24.06
N SER A 556 -4.61 -11.84 -25.36
CA SER A 556 -5.43 -12.46 -26.43
C SER A 556 -4.64 -13.26 -27.49
N SER A 557 -3.31 -13.18 -27.53
CA SER A 557 -2.53 -13.90 -28.54
C SER A 557 -2.39 -15.39 -28.25
N ALA A 558 -3.02 -16.23 -29.07
CA ALA A 558 -2.83 -17.68 -29.07
C ALA A 558 -1.40 -18.15 -29.44
N GLN A 559 -0.45 -17.24 -29.69
CA GLN A 559 0.97 -17.55 -29.89
C GLN A 559 1.89 -17.00 -28.78
N HIS A 560 1.38 -16.10 -27.92
CA HIS A 560 2.13 -15.42 -26.86
C HIS A 560 1.25 -15.22 -25.60
N CYS A 561 0.50 -16.24 -25.22
CA CYS A 561 -0.51 -16.16 -24.18
C CYS A 561 0.12 -16.14 -22.78
N GLY A 562 -0.16 -15.10 -22.00
CA GLY A 562 0.47 -14.86 -20.69
C GLY A 562 1.94 -14.46 -20.76
N GLY A 563 2.55 -14.43 -21.97
CA GLY A 563 3.95 -14.07 -22.16
C GLY A 563 4.48 -14.41 -23.54
N CYS A 564 5.61 -13.80 -23.90
CA CYS A 564 6.22 -13.98 -25.21
C CYS A 564 6.61 -15.43 -25.50
N ASP A 565 6.21 -15.91 -26.68
CA ASP A 565 6.56 -17.21 -27.26
C ASP A 565 5.94 -18.40 -26.50
N ILE A 566 4.82 -18.15 -25.82
CA ILE A 566 3.95 -19.14 -25.16
C ILE A 566 2.70 -19.40 -26.04
N PRO A 567 2.70 -20.40 -26.94
CA PRO A 567 1.54 -20.69 -27.78
C PRO A 567 0.46 -21.49 -27.07
N CYS A 568 -0.80 -21.11 -27.24
CA CYS A 568 -1.92 -22.00 -26.94
C CYS A 568 -2.00 -23.07 -28.03
N GLY A 569 -1.72 -24.33 -27.67
CA GLY A 569 -1.91 -25.46 -28.58
C GLY A 569 -3.38 -25.58 -29.00
N ALA A 570 -3.63 -25.64 -30.31
CA ALA A 570 -4.99 -25.82 -30.83
C ALA A 570 -5.58 -27.15 -30.31
N PRO A 571 -6.83 -27.18 -29.82
CA PRO A 571 -7.92 -26.22 -30.07
C PRO A 571 -8.01 -25.02 -29.11
N ASN A 572 -7.07 -24.86 -28.18
CA ASN A 572 -7.20 -23.89 -27.09
C ASN A 572 -7.06 -22.43 -27.58
N THR A 573 -7.76 -21.51 -26.90
CA THR A 573 -7.81 -20.07 -27.20
C THR A 573 -7.25 -19.27 -26.03
N CYS A 574 -6.50 -18.21 -26.32
CA CYS A 574 -5.99 -17.31 -25.28
C CYS A 574 -7.08 -16.35 -24.79
N VAL A 575 -7.26 -16.24 -23.48
CA VAL A 575 -8.20 -15.31 -22.82
C VAL A 575 -7.57 -14.78 -21.55
N ASN A 576 -7.37 -13.46 -21.46
CA ASN A 576 -6.74 -12.77 -20.32
C ASN A 576 -5.34 -13.31 -19.96
N GLY A 577 -4.64 -13.95 -20.91
CA GLY A 577 -3.34 -14.59 -20.70
C GLY A 577 -3.38 -16.09 -20.38
N ASP A 578 -4.58 -16.68 -20.21
CA ASP A 578 -4.76 -18.12 -20.00
C ASP A 578 -5.15 -18.86 -21.29
N CYS A 579 -4.58 -20.04 -21.53
CA CYS A 579 -4.94 -20.91 -22.65
C CYS A 579 -6.13 -21.82 -22.31
N LEU A 580 -7.35 -21.36 -22.62
CA LEU A 580 -8.59 -22.09 -22.34
C LEU A 580 -8.99 -23.01 -23.49
N GLY A 581 -9.38 -24.26 -23.19
CA GLY A 581 -9.77 -25.26 -24.18
C GLY A 581 -11.04 -26.04 -23.82
N ASP A 582 -11.72 -26.58 -24.84
CA ASP A 582 -12.93 -27.42 -24.70
C ASP A 582 -12.65 -28.84 -24.12
N ASN A 583 -11.46 -29.09 -23.57
CA ASN A 583 -11.05 -30.40 -23.04
C ASN A 583 -10.25 -30.26 -21.73
N PRO A 584 -10.70 -30.82 -20.59
CA PRO A 584 -10.19 -30.49 -19.25
C PRO A 584 -8.88 -31.18 -18.81
N ASP A 585 -8.18 -31.88 -19.71
CA ASP A 585 -6.95 -32.67 -19.41
C ASP A 585 -5.67 -32.13 -20.07
N ALA A 586 -5.68 -30.92 -20.65
CA ALA A 586 -4.50 -30.35 -21.32
C ALA A 586 -3.47 -29.78 -20.31
N GLY A 587 -2.41 -30.54 -20.03
CA GLY A 587 -1.26 -30.11 -19.22
C GLY A 587 -0.29 -29.16 -19.96
N PRO A 588 0.69 -28.58 -19.22
CA PRO A 588 1.64 -27.59 -19.75
C PRO A 588 2.83 -28.20 -20.54
N ASP A 589 2.82 -29.51 -20.83
CA ASP A 589 3.86 -30.24 -21.55
C ASP A 589 3.66 -30.30 -23.07
N GLY A 590 2.47 -29.94 -23.56
CA GLY A 590 2.26 -29.58 -24.97
C GLY A 590 2.26 -30.74 -25.97
N ASP A 591 1.94 -31.96 -25.53
CA ASP A 591 1.79 -33.09 -26.45
C ASP A 591 0.52 -32.95 -27.31
N THR A 592 0.63 -33.33 -28.58
CA THR A 592 -0.46 -33.30 -29.57
C THR A 592 -0.47 -34.57 -30.45
N ASP A 593 0.03 -35.71 -29.95
CA ASP A 593 0.09 -36.97 -30.70
C ASP A 593 -1.21 -37.80 -30.66
N ALA A 594 -2.29 -37.25 -31.24
CA ALA A 594 -3.56 -37.93 -31.45
C ALA A 594 -3.49 -39.10 -32.47
N GLN A 595 -2.59 -40.07 -32.30
CA GLN A 595 -2.54 -41.30 -33.11
C GLN A 595 -1.82 -42.50 -32.46
N SER A 596 -2.64 -43.46 -32.00
CA SER A 596 -2.32 -44.89 -31.86
C SER A 596 -1.15 -45.29 -30.94
N ASP A 597 -1.44 -45.43 -29.65
CA ASP A 597 -0.76 -46.48 -28.87
C ASP A 597 -1.14 -47.87 -29.44
N SER A 598 -0.12 -48.70 -29.64
CA SER A 598 -0.27 -50.13 -29.96
C SER A 598 0.59 -50.99 -29.03
N GLY A 599 0.63 -50.62 -27.76
CA GLY A 599 1.24 -51.33 -26.64
C GLY A 599 0.33 -52.39 -26.00
N PRO A 600 0.89 -53.30 -25.18
CA PRO A 600 0.17 -54.47 -24.66
C PRO A 600 -0.57 -54.25 -23.32
N ASP A 601 -0.92 -53.02 -22.94
CA ASP A 601 -1.74 -52.73 -21.74
C ASP A 601 -3.23 -52.46 -22.08
N ALA A 602 -3.68 -52.95 -23.24
CA ALA A 602 -5.08 -52.90 -23.68
C ALA A 602 -6.00 -53.86 -22.88
N GLN A 603 -6.31 -53.51 -21.63
CA GLN A 603 -7.44 -54.03 -20.87
C GLN A 603 -8.42 -52.87 -20.56
N PRO A 604 -9.71 -52.99 -20.91
CA PRO A 604 -10.68 -51.93 -20.64
C PRO A 604 -11.06 -51.94 -19.16
N ASP A 605 -10.90 -50.80 -18.47
CA ASP A 605 -11.56 -50.60 -17.19
C ASP A 605 -13.04 -50.24 -17.47
N THR A 606 -13.96 -50.98 -16.85
CA THR A 606 -15.40 -50.86 -17.10
C THR A 606 -16.12 -50.53 -15.81
N ASP A 607 -16.87 -49.43 -15.80
CA ASP A 607 -17.47 -48.82 -14.61
C ASP A 607 -18.15 -49.82 -13.64
N VAL A 608 -17.71 -49.79 -12.37
CA VAL A 608 -18.53 -50.19 -11.23
C VAL A 608 -18.36 -49.14 -10.12
N PRO A 609 -19.41 -48.39 -9.72
CA PRO A 609 -19.27 -47.24 -8.84
C PRO A 609 -19.23 -47.61 -7.35
N CYS A 610 -18.46 -46.85 -6.58
CA CYS A 610 -18.52 -46.80 -5.11
C CYS A 610 -19.25 -45.53 -4.66
N ASP A 611 -20.53 -45.42 -5.02
CA ASP A 611 -21.38 -44.29 -4.63
C ASP A 611 -22.07 -44.50 -3.26
N THR A 612 -22.48 -43.41 -2.61
CA THR A 612 -23.21 -43.32 -1.34
C THR A 612 -22.51 -43.79 -0.05
N CYS A 613 -21.90 -42.85 0.68
CA CYS A 613 -21.58 -43.00 2.11
C CYS A 613 -22.76 -42.56 2.99
N THR A 614 -23.67 -43.49 3.37
CA THR A 614 -24.75 -43.18 4.32
C THR A 614 -24.48 -43.74 5.73
N THR A 615 -24.37 -42.85 6.71
CA THR A 615 -24.42 -43.08 8.17
C THR A 615 -23.65 -44.27 8.77
N THR A 616 -22.67 -43.96 9.64
CA THR A 616 -21.90 -44.87 10.53
C THR A 616 -20.70 -45.64 9.94
N THR A 617 -19.56 -44.93 9.92
CA THR A 617 -18.18 -45.44 10.16
C THR A 617 -17.42 -46.24 9.06
N LYS A 618 -16.40 -45.57 8.51
CA LYS A 618 -15.12 -46.10 7.96
C LYS A 618 -15.17 -47.02 6.72
N CYS A 619 -14.69 -46.47 5.60
CA CYS A 619 -14.02 -47.22 4.53
C CYS A 619 -12.52 -46.81 4.48
N ALA A 620 -11.62 -47.72 4.12
CA ALA A 620 -10.19 -47.46 3.95
C ALA A 620 -9.52 -48.54 3.08
N CYS A 621 -8.63 -48.12 2.17
CA CYS A 621 -7.82 -49.01 1.32
C CYS A 621 -6.31 -48.87 1.66
N ARG A 622 -5.49 -49.90 1.40
CA ARG A 622 -4.13 -50.00 2.01
C ARG A 622 -3.05 -50.73 1.18
N SER A 623 -2.02 -49.98 0.77
CA SER A 623 -0.56 -50.24 0.91
C SER A 623 0.20 -51.47 0.32
N ALA A 624 1.47 -51.20 -0.07
CA ALA A 624 2.67 -52.09 -0.29
C ALA A 624 2.81 -52.82 -1.67
N GLY A 625 4.01 -53.18 -2.20
CA GLY A 625 5.45 -53.01 -1.83
C GLY A 625 6.35 -54.13 -2.42
N SER A 626 7.71 -54.14 -2.49
CA SER A 626 8.79 -53.13 -2.32
C SER A 626 10.23 -53.75 -2.47
N GLY A 627 11.18 -53.18 -3.26
CA GLY A 627 12.62 -53.59 -3.38
C GLY A 627 13.25 -53.26 -4.76
N SER A 628 14.57 -53.21 -5.05
CA SER A 628 15.84 -53.36 -4.28
C SER A 628 17.08 -52.75 -5.04
N ALA A 629 18.29 -52.72 -4.44
CA ALA A 629 19.53 -51.97 -4.85
C ALA A 629 20.48 -52.75 -5.84
N PRO A 630 21.75 -52.36 -6.21
CA PRO A 630 22.67 -51.28 -5.73
C PRO A 630 23.58 -50.53 -6.77
N PHE A 631 24.54 -49.70 -6.30
CA PHE A 631 25.55 -48.92 -7.06
C PHE A 631 26.98 -49.53 -7.09
N PRO A 632 27.82 -49.25 -8.12
CA PRO A 632 29.27 -49.50 -8.15
C PRO A 632 30.16 -48.22 -8.14
N THR A 633 31.49 -48.39 -8.04
CA THR A 633 32.52 -47.32 -7.90
C THR A 633 33.57 -47.33 -9.02
N GLY A 634 34.27 -46.20 -9.28
CA GLY A 634 35.40 -46.15 -10.23
C GLY A 634 36.22 -44.85 -10.23
N LEU A 635 37.55 -44.96 -10.08
CA LEU A 635 38.53 -43.85 -10.00
C LEU A 635 38.92 -43.26 -11.37
N PHE A 636 39.40 -42.01 -11.36
CA PHE A 636 40.66 -41.63 -12.04
C PHE A 636 41.43 -40.57 -11.22
N LEU A 637 42.75 -40.48 -11.40
CA LEU A 637 43.66 -39.72 -10.50
C LEU A 637 44.96 -39.28 -11.21
N ILE A 638 45.55 -38.16 -10.75
CA ILE A 638 46.92 -37.57 -10.93
C ILE A 638 46.76 -36.03 -11.12
N ALA A 639 47.17 -35.13 -10.21
CA ALA A 639 48.50 -34.82 -9.65
C ALA A 639 49.43 -34.11 -10.67
N LEU A 640 50.31 -33.15 -10.34
CA LEU A 640 50.78 -32.56 -9.08
C LEU A 640 51.23 -31.10 -9.40
N LEU A 641 51.00 -30.05 -8.58
CA LEU A 641 51.96 -29.61 -7.55
C LEU A 641 51.36 -28.63 -6.50
N LEU A 642 51.97 -27.46 -6.24
CA LEU A 642 52.31 -27.07 -4.85
C LEU A 642 52.78 -25.60 -4.74
N GLY A 643 52.44 -24.87 -3.66
CA GLY A 643 53.03 -23.55 -3.39
C GLY A 643 52.38 -22.72 -2.26
N LEU A 644 52.78 -22.94 -1.01
CA LEU A 644 52.45 -22.06 0.13
C LEU A 644 53.44 -20.89 0.24
N VAL A 645 53.00 -19.74 0.80
CA VAL A 645 53.65 -19.06 1.94
C VAL A 645 52.72 -17.99 2.54
N LEU A 646 52.85 -17.72 3.85
CA LEU A 646 52.02 -16.83 4.65
C LEU A 646 52.54 -15.37 4.65
N ARG A 647 51.67 -14.38 4.93
CA ARG A 647 51.75 -13.58 6.20
C ARG A 647 50.68 -12.51 6.43
N ARG A 648 50.06 -12.58 7.62
CA ARG A 648 49.86 -11.52 8.63
C ARG A 648 49.52 -10.08 8.20
N SER A 649 48.28 -9.70 8.51
CA SER A 649 47.90 -8.61 9.45
C SER A 649 48.73 -7.30 9.48
N ARG A 650 48.06 -6.21 9.10
CA ARG A 650 47.95 -4.99 9.92
C ARG A 650 46.49 -4.57 10.01
#